data_AF-L1MN15-F1
#
_entry.id   AF-L1MN15-F1
#
_cell.length_a   1.000
_cell.length_b   1.000
_cell.length_c   1.000
_cell.angle_alpha   90.00
_cell.angle_beta   90.00
_cell.angle_gamma   90.00
#
_symmetry.space_group_name_H-M   'P 1'
#
loop_
_entity.id
_entity.type
_entity.pdbx_description
1 polymer ?
#
loop_
_entity_poly.entity_id
_entity_poly.type
_entity_poly.pdbx_seq_one_letter_code
_entity_poly.pdbx_strand_id
1 'polypeptide(L)'
;MMLAQTATTWKISVQNQGTAGGYILDKQMKSTERVGYSSHYPMEGYMPAWYIRFPKGTFTVKSTNRGTIDVAQMDKAQDIATAQPANDFTFRAPADGWYRFVLRGAQPYSELHDFTISSTDAKGANAVYLAAWRSVPSLHLNGFGSSNGKLPAGDSFNWIYNEVQIPDDADYKGTYVEAFGFAKGYVGIQNNGKMDDGKTNHTVIFSTWDNGDTDSDASLAGYKRSGVIAIDSTLKRTVAERFGGEGTGVHVLLNGDYWKPGHWVRFLLNVQPEQIQLKDGSNYENTIISAWYNVRGIDDKWHYISSQRMAGQVQYFGSGFNSFLEEFTRGATSQGHMPHKAYYRRVFTRSMLGGEWFNRNQFHFGHTDGGTDKGARNDRYQTQMVYDGEPAAYMQSGGYIEPKAGTPITLKYLQPGDFLPSDEALAQLHAQYVAPAIQRQDIQRMNALLSDVYTEIPQKEWKVTGFSSEETVGEKDNGRAAFVLDGKLGTFWHSEWMSKTHNHYPHYIDFKHQGEVQLSRIVLLNEAKHSSSNYRARTVSVQVADPMGGWKTQGVYGLANADQQEIILTQTLKLSDGQGLRLRFTEGYGQGEGFMAIAEVKFEGKNPDRLRELVAEQYAKADQWNHYPKTDVEKYLGEVNDRLNTATEKELSHALVSLAQKGKVIKYVPIDKLSSLNAERCYVLTNAEVSGTLVQPLKSASPSLRNVDEKMVKDAQEAYKQATSVTDATANWLIVGDDRSGNPAQYVVYNLQSGQFLQPGNGDAAATMSETPVKIQISRRGIGFSLSNTTGKRSPLVAHPTAPEGQELTGKGTLGAAWRIFENLYLQPKAALVKALRDYLKTGKFVVPTGIGSLHSAADASANPNDASAALFDLSGRRITTPTAGQVVISKQGKSVQTH
;
A
#
# COMPACT_ATOMS: atom_id res chain seq x y z
N MET A 1 -36.66 14.52 -67.51
CA MET A 1 -37.12 14.00 -66.20
C MET A 1 -35.98 14.13 -65.21
N MET A 2 -36.02 15.13 -64.32
CA MET A 2 -35.14 15.15 -63.15
C MET A 2 -35.66 14.07 -62.19
N LEU A 3 -34.86 13.03 -61.94
CA LEU A 3 -35.12 12.09 -60.86
C LEU A 3 -35.10 12.89 -59.55
N ALA A 4 -36.24 12.98 -58.86
CA ALA A 4 -36.30 13.54 -57.52
C ALA A 4 -35.33 12.75 -56.64
N GLN A 5 -34.27 13.40 -56.14
CA GLN A 5 -33.35 12.76 -55.21
C GLN A 5 -34.10 12.48 -53.92
N THR A 6 -34.36 11.20 -53.63
CA THR A 6 -35.00 10.75 -52.40
C THR A 6 -34.06 11.01 -51.22
N ALA A 7 -34.47 11.91 -50.32
CA ALA A 7 -33.75 12.16 -49.07
C ALA A 7 -33.91 10.96 -48.13
N THR A 8 -32.84 10.57 -47.45
CA THR A 8 -32.89 9.61 -46.35
C THR A 8 -33.16 10.36 -45.05
N THR A 9 -33.98 9.79 -44.16
CA THR A 9 -34.36 10.41 -42.89
C THR A 9 -33.97 9.52 -41.71
N TRP A 10 -33.43 10.13 -40.65
CA TRP A 10 -33.09 9.51 -39.37
C TRP A 10 -33.78 10.27 -38.23
N LYS A 11 -34.15 9.54 -37.17
CA LYS A 11 -34.74 10.12 -35.97
C LYS A 11 -33.77 9.97 -34.80
N ILE A 12 -33.41 11.08 -34.17
CA ILE A 12 -32.57 11.10 -32.96
C ILE A 12 -33.44 11.49 -31.78
N SER A 13 -33.61 10.56 -30.84
CA SER A 13 -34.35 10.79 -29.61
C SER A 13 -33.64 11.82 -28.75
N VAL A 14 -34.39 12.80 -28.25
CA VAL A 14 -33.87 13.70 -27.20
C VAL A 14 -34.06 13.13 -25.81
N GLN A 15 -35.02 12.22 -25.64
CA GLN A 15 -35.23 11.50 -24.39
C GLN A 15 -34.10 10.50 -24.19
N ASN A 16 -33.53 10.51 -22.99
CA ASN A 16 -32.41 9.66 -22.63
C ASN A 16 -32.90 8.24 -22.27
N GLN A 17 -32.59 7.26 -23.10
CA GLN A 17 -32.82 5.83 -22.79
C GLN A 17 -31.67 5.25 -21.93
N GLY A 18 -31.28 5.94 -20.87
CA GLY A 18 -30.23 5.49 -19.94
C GLY A 18 -28.87 6.17 -20.09
N THR A 19 -27.88 5.48 -20.66
CA THR A 19 -26.45 5.88 -20.73
C THR A 19 -26.03 6.49 -22.07
N ALA A 20 -27.00 6.75 -22.96
CA ALA A 20 -26.74 7.29 -24.30
C ALA A 20 -26.13 8.69 -24.27
N GLY A 21 -25.45 9.08 -25.35
CA GLY A 21 -24.62 10.28 -25.51
C GLY A 21 -25.32 11.64 -25.48
N GLY A 22 -26.43 11.77 -24.74
CA GLY A 22 -26.88 13.07 -24.28
C GLY A 22 -26.03 13.53 -23.08
N TYR A 23 -25.79 14.85 -22.92
CA TYR A 23 -25.26 15.48 -21.68
C TYR A 23 -26.16 16.64 -21.17
N ILE A 24 -26.21 16.87 -19.86
CA ILE A 24 -26.69 18.14 -19.29
C ILE A 24 -25.45 18.91 -18.86
N LEU A 25 -25.21 20.03 -19.51
CA LEU A 25 -23.97 20.80 -19.38
C LEU A 25 -24.22 22.09 -18.61
N ASP A 26 -23.28 22.48 -17.77
CA ASP A 26 -23.25 23.81 -17.16
C ASP A 26 -22.70 24.89 -18.11
N LYS A 27 -22.62 26.14 -17.64
CA LYS A 27 -22.09 27.28 -18.42
C LYS A 27 -20.62 27.10 -18.85
N GLN A 28 -19.88 26.20 -18.20
CA GLN A 28 -18.50 25.85 -18.50
C GLN A 28 -18.40 24.56 -19.35
N MET A 29 -19.53 24.08 -19.88
CA MET A 29 -19.65 22.86 -20.69
C MET A 29 -19.31 21.57 -19.94
N LYS A 30 -19.31 21.57 -18.59
CA LYS A 30 -19.06 20.38 -17.76
C LYS A 30 -20.36 19.64 -17.47
N SER A 31 -20.32 18.31 -17.43
CA SER A 31 -21.49 17.50 -17.05
C SER A 31 -21.73 17.59 -15.54
N THR A 32 -22.97 17.46 -15.09
CA THR A 32 -23.34 17.62 -13.68
C THR A 32 -24.54 16.76 -13.30
N GLU A 33 -24.55 16.28 -12.05
CA GLU A 33 -25.69 15.57 -11.45
C GLU A 33 -26.72 16.50 -10.80
N ARG A 34 -26.41 17.79 -10.66
CA ARG A 34 -27.29 18.77 -10.03
C ARG A 34 -28.66 18.86 -10.73
N VAL A 35 -28.69 18.53 -12.02
CA VAL A 35 -29.91 18.48 -12.81
C VAL A 35 -30.01 17.10 -13.42
N GLY A 36 -31.00 16.33 -12.96
CA GLY A 36 -31.32 15.04 -13.54
C GLY A 36 -31.80 15.18 -14.98
N TYR A 37 -31.57 14.13 -15.76
CA TYR A 37 -32.18 14.02 -17.08
C TYR A 37 -33.69 14.00 -16.99
N SER A 38 -34.35 14.73 -17.88
CA SER A 38 -35.80 14.67 -18.02
C SER A 38 -36.22 14.84 -19.47
N SER A 39 -37.48 14.56 -19.76
CA SER A 39 -38.13 14.91 -21.03
C SER A 39 -38.40 16.42 -21.16
N HIS A 40 -37.90 17.24 -20.23
CA HIS A 40 -38.10 18.69 -20.19
C HIS A 40 -36.76 19.42 -20.16
N TYR A 41 -36.79 20.67 -20.61
CA TYR A 41 -35.68 21.58 -20.63
C TYR A 41 -35.23 21.88 -19.18
N PRO A 42 -33.92 21.89 -18.90
CA PRO A 42 -33.42 22.09 -17.55
C PRO A 42 -33.65 23.51 -17.05
N MET A 43 -33.45 23.72 -15.75
CA MET A 43 -33.48 25.05 -15.15
C MET A 43 -32.41 25.98 -15.77
N GLU A 44 -32.60 27.29 -15.61
CA GLU A 44 -31.71 28.30 -16.16
C GLU A 44 -30.23 28.05 -15.78
N GLY A 45 -29.34 28.18 -16.76
CA GLY A 45 -27.90 27.98 -16.58
C GLY A 45 -27.39 26.58 -16.94
N TYR A 46 -28.27 25.64 -17.29
CA TYR A 46 -27.91 24.33 -17.78
C TYR A 46 -28.44 24.09 -19.21
N MET A 47 -27.75 23.26 -19.97
CA MET A 47 -27.96 23.11 -21.42
C MET A 47 -27.96 21.62 -21.80
N PRO A 48 -29.04 21.13 -22.43
CA PRO A 48 -29.03 19.81 -23.05
C PRO A 48 -28.06 19.76 -24.23
N ALA A 49 -27.31 18.67 -24.33
CA ALA A 49 -26.42 18.42 -25.44
C ALA A 49 -26.55 16.97 -25.94
N TRP A 50 -26.31 16.74 -27.24
CA TRP A 50 -26.30 15.41 -27.85
C TRP A 50 -25.09 15.24 -28.76
N TYR A 51 -24.44 14.08 -28.69
CA TYR A 51 -23.29 13.74 -29.52
C TYR A 51 -23.71 12.74 -30.59
N ILE A 52 -23.82 13.23 -31.82
CA ILE A 52 -24.40 12.53 -32.95
C ILE A 52 -23.32 12.37 -34.02
N ARG A 53 -23.18 11.16 -34.56
CA ARG A 53 -22.25 10.86 -35.65
C ARG A 53 -22.91 11.17 -37.00
N PHE A 54 -22.18 11.86 -37.86
CA PHE A 54 -22.58 12.18 -39.22
C PHE A 54 -21.45 11.83 -40.20
N PRO A 55 -21.76 11.37 -41.43
CA PRO A 55 -20.82 11.39 -42.53
C PRO A 55 -20.72 12.82 -43.11
N LYS A 56 -19.73 13.05 -43.96
CA LYS A 56 -19.60 14.29 -44.74
C LYS A 56 -20.85 14.51 -45.60
N GLY A 57 -21.45 15.70 -45.52
CA GLY A 57 -22.63 16.05 -46.31
C GLY A 57 -23.41 17.24 -45.74
N THR A 58 -24.49 17.61 -46.41
CA THR A 58 -25.45 18.62 -45.99
C THR A 58 -26.66 17.95 -45.34
N PHE A 59 -27.06 18.44 -44.17
CA PHE A 59 -28.16 17.87 -43.38
C PHE A 59 -29.16 18.95 -42.99
N THR A 60 -30.43 18.65 -43.17
CA THR A 60 -31.54 19.46 -42.65
C THR A 60 -32.10 18.79 -41.41
N VAL A 61 -32.22 19.55 -40.33
CA VAL A 61 -32.69 19.09 -39.02
C VAL A 61 -34.01 19.79 -38.70
N LYS A 62 -35.04 19.02 -38.39
CA LYS A 62 -36.36 19.50 -37.97
C LYS A 62 -36.72 18.98 -36.58
N SER A 63 -37.28 19.84 -35.75
CA SER A 63 -37.85 19.47 -34.44
C SER A 63 -38.92 20.47 -34.00
N THR A 64 -39.57 20.23 -32.86
CA THR A 64 -40.44 21.22 -32.21
C THR A 64 -39.80 21.84 -30.96
N ASN A 65 -38.50 21.62 -30.76
CA ASN A 65 -37.76 22.29 -29.68
C ASN A 65 -37.74 23.81 -29.90
N ARG A 66 -37.86 24.55 -28.80
CA ARG A 66 -37.76 26.02 -28.79
C ARG A 66 -36.34 26.47 -28.47
N GLY A 67 -36.03 27.74 -28.76
CA GLY A 67 -34.72 28.33 -28.50
C GLY A 67 -33.77 28.21 -29.70
N THR A 68 -32.47 28.18 -29.40
CA THR A 68 -31.39 28.11 -30.41
C THR A 68 -30.50 26.90 -30.20
N ILE A 69 -29.83 26.45 -31.25
CA ILE A 69 -28.94 25.30 -31.23
C ILE A 69 -27.57 25.65 -31.81
N ASP A 70 -26.53 25.18 -31.15
CA ASP A 70 -25.16 25.19 -31.65
C ASP A 70 -24.73 23.79 -32.06
N VAL A 71 -24.03 23.69 -33.19
CA VAL A 71 -23.45 22.45 -33.71
C VAL A 71 -21.94 22.65 -33.86
N ALA A 72 -21.15 21.77 -33.24
CA ALA A 72 -19.70 21.76 -33.34
C ALA A 72 -19.18 20.37 -33.73
N GLN A 73 -18.17 20.30 -34.61
CA GLN A 73 -17.43 19.08 -34.91
C GLN A 73 -16.39 18.84 -33.80
N MET A 74 -16.45 17.67 -33.17
CA MET A 74 -15.66 17.38 -31.98
C MET A 74 -14.17 17.14 -32.27
N ASP A 75 -13.82 16.27 -33.22
CA ASP A 75 -12.42 15.91 -33.53
C ASP A 75 -11.56 17.13 -33.92
N LYS A 76 -12.17 18.17 -34.50
CA LYS A 76 -11.50 19.40 -34.94
C LYS A 76 -11.77 20.61 -34.04
N ALA A 77 -12.57 20.45 -32.99
CA ALA A 77 -13.07 21.53 -32.14
C ALA A 77 -13.59 22.75 -32.96
N GLN A 78 -14.32 22.46 -34.05
CA GLN A 78 -14.75 23.47 -35.02
C GLN A 78 -16.25 23.74 -34.86
N ASP A 79 -16.63 25.00 -34.64
CA ASP A 79 -18.03 25.41 -34.72
C ASP A 79 -18.52 25.34 -36.18
N ILE A 80 -19.66 24.68 -36.38
CA ILE A 80 -20.25 24.42 -37.70
C ILE A 80 -21.47 25.30 -37.94
N ALA A 81 -22.30 25.44 -36.91
CA ALA A 81 -23.46 26.32 -36.92
C ALA A 81 -23.67 26.85 -35.51
N THR A 82 -23.93 28.14 -35.36
CA THR A 82 -24.14 28.79 -34.06
C THR A 82 -25.47 29.53 -34.05
N ALA A 83 -26.13 29.54 -32.90
CA ALA A 83 -27.38 30.23 -32.64
C ALA A 83 -28.49 29.97 -33.68
N GLN A 84 -28.56 28.76 -34.26
CA GLN A 84 -29.57 28.43 -35.26
C GLN A 84 -30.93 28.18 -34.60
N PRO A 85 -32.06 28.39 -35.29
CA PRO A 85 -33.37 27.98 -34.77
C PRO A 85 -33.38 26.47 -34.49
N ALA A 86 -33.75 26.08 -33.26
CA ALA A 86 -33.71 24.67 -32.86
C ALA A 86 -34.78 23.80 -33.59
N ASN A 87 -35.80 24.43 -34.16
CA ASN A 87 -36.93 23.77 -34.81
C ASN A 87 -36.72 23.47 -36.31
N ASP A 88 -35.94 24.28 -37.03
CA ASP A 88 -35.61 24.04 -38.45
C ASP A 88 -34.29 24.75 -38.81
N PHE A 89 -33.26 23.97 -39.14
CA PHE A 89 -31.99 24.50 -39.61
C PHE A 89 -31.27 23.51 -40.54
N THR A 90 -30.33 24.02 -41.33
CA THR A 90 -29.48 23.22 -42.22
C THR A 90 -28.02 23.53 -41.95
N PHE A 91 -27.18 22.50 -41.92
CA PHE A 91 -25.73 22.65 -41.78
C PHE A 91 -24.98 21.67 -42.68
N ARG A 92 -23.69 21.94 -42.91
CA ARG A 92 -22.80 21.04 -43.66
C ARG A 92 -21.77 20.41 -42.73
N ALA A 93 -21.80 19.09 -42.61
CA ALA A 93 -20.74 18.30 -41.98
C ALA A 93 -19.53 18.24 -42.93
N PRO A 94 -18.38 18.88 -42.62
CA PRO A 94 -17.23 18.92 -43.52
C PRO A 94 -16.50 17.57 -43.66
N ALA A 95 -16.65 16.67 -42.69
CA ALA A 95 -16.05 15.34 -42.66
C ALA A 95 -16.90 14.37 -41.83
N ASP A 96 -16.65 13.07 -41.99
CA ASP A 96 -17.19 12.05 -41.10
C ASP A 96 -16.70 12.31 -39.68
N GLY A 97 -17.59 12.16 -38.69
CA GLY A 97 -17.20 12.30 -37.30
C GLY A 97 -18.35 12.57 -36.33
N TRP A 98 -17.98 12.88 -35.10
CA TRP A 98 -18.91 13.26 -34.04
C TRP A 98 -19.19 14.76 -34.02
N TYR A 99 -20.46 15.11 -33.89
CA TYR A 99 -20.94 16.47 -33.80
C TYR A 99 -21.77 16.65 -32.53
N ARG A 100 -21.46 17.70 -31.77
CA ARG A 100 -22.18 18.07 -30.56
C ARG A 100 -23.25 19.10 -30.89
N PHE A 101 -24.48 18.77 -30.55
CA PHE A 101 -25.64 19.64 -30.62
C PHE A 101 -25.87 20.19 -29.20
N VAL A 102 -25.94 21.51 -29.01
CA VAL A 102 -26.21 22.14 -27.70
C VAL A 102 -27.43 23.04 -27.82
N LEU A 103 -28.48 22.75 -27.07
CA LEU A 103 -29.71 23.53 -27.07
C LEU A 103 -29.63 24.64 -26.00
N ARG A 104 -30.04 25.85 -26.37
CA ARG A 104 -29.97 27.07 -25.53
C ARG A 104 -31.23 27.91 -25.62
N GLY A 105 -31.49 28.68 -24.56
CA GLY A 105 -32.50 29.75 -24.59
C GLY A 105 -33.95 29.28 -24.71
N ALA A 106 -34.23 28.00 -24.44
CA ALA A 106 -35.59 27.52 -24.28
C ALA A 106 -36.12 27.85 -22.87
N GLN A 107 -37.44 27.87 -22.70
CA GLN A 107 -38.07 28.10 -21.40
C GLN A 107 -37.80 26.90 -20.48
N PRO A 108 -37.34 27.11 -19.24
CA PRO A 108 -37.19 26.05 -18.25
C PRO A 108 -38.45 25.19 -18.12
N TYR A 109 -38.28 23.89 -17.96
CA TYR A 109 -39.35 22.90 -17.78
C TYR A 109 -40.31 22.73 -18.97
N SER A 110 -40.00 23.31 -20.14
CA SER A 110 -40.74 23.01 -21.38
C SER A 110 -40.32 21.65 -21.97
N GLU A 111 -41.22 20.94 -22.64
CA GLU A 111 -40.90 19.62 -23.21
C GLU A 111 -39.78 19.67 -24.27
N LEU A 112 -38.93 18.65 -24.24
CA LEU A 112 -37.92 18.37 -25.27
C LEU A 112 -38.50 17.38 -26.29
N HIS A 113 -38.24 17.65 -27.57
CA HIS A 113 -38.74 16.85 -28.70
C HIS A 113 -37.64 16.31 -29.60
N ASP A 114 -37.87 15.15 -30.22
CA ASP A 114 -36.88 14.46 -31.05
C ASP A 114 -36.45 15.27 -32.28
N PHE A 115 -35.22 15.03 -32.74
CA PHE A 115 -34.73 15.59 -34.01
C PHE A 115 -35.03 14.64 -35.17
N THR A 116 -35.63 15.16 -36.23
CA THR A 116 -35.76 14.50 -37.53
C THR A 116 -34.70 15.07 -38.45
N ILE A 117 -33.73 14.23 -38.83
CA ILE A 117 -32.56 14.61 -39.62
C ILE A 117 -32.72 14.03 -41.02
N SER A 118 -32.52 14.80 -42.07
CA SER A 118 -32.61 14.32 -43.45
C SER A 118 -31.44 14.81 -44.31
N SER A 119 -31.06 14.02 -45.30
CA SER A 119 -30.01 14.36 -46.26
C SER A 119 -30.18 13.62 -47.59
N THR A 120 -29.77 14.28 -48.67
CA THR A 120 -29.58 13.66 -50.00
C THR A 120 -28.14 13.16 -50.20
N ASP A 121 -27.19 13.63 -49.38
CA ASP A 121 -25.75 13.32 -49.49
C ASP A 121 -25.40 12.00 -48.80
N ALA A 122 -26.19 11.58 -47.81
CA ALA A 122 -25.99 10.35 -47.03
C ALA A 122 -27.15 9.35 -47.22
N LYS A 123 -26.83 8.05 -47.19
CA LYS A 123 -27.80 6.95 -47.36
C LYS A 123 -27.60 5.85 -46.32
N GLY A 124 -28.66 5.09 -46.07
CA GLY A 124 -28.65 3.92 -45.18
C GLY A 124 -29.09 4.24 -43.75
N ALA A 125 -29.79 3.29 -43.11
CA ALA A 125 -30.43 3.49 -41.81
C ALA A 125 -29.46 3.81 -40.66
N ASN A 126 -28.16 3.53 -40.83
CA ASN A 126 -27.14 3.69 -39.81
C ASN A 126 -26.13 4.79 -40.11
N ALA A 127 -26.37 5.65 -41.12
CA ALA A 127 -25.42 6.72 -41.45
C ALA A 127 -25.37 7.82 -40.37
N VAL A 128 -26.51 8.17 -39.77
CA VAL A 128 -26.59 9.16 -38.68
C VAL A 128 -27.08 8.47 -37.40
N TYR A 129 -26.36 8.63 -36.29
CA TYR A 129 -26.71 7.98 -35.04
C TYR A 129 -26.12 8.64 -33.79
N LEU A 130 -26.81 8.47 -32.66
CA LEU A 130 -26.36 8.94 -31.35
C LEU A 130 -25.30 8.00 -30.76
N ALA A 131 -24.39 8.52 -29.95
CA ALA A 131 -23.53 7.68 -29.12
C ALA A 131 -24.36 6.86 -28.13
N ALA A 132 -23.97 5.60 -27.93
CA ALA A 132 -24.68 4.65 -27.08
C ALA A 132 -24.25 4.74 -25.61
N TRP A 133 -23.06 5.28 -25.34
CA TRP A 133 -22.46 5.33 -24.01
C TRP A 133 -21.79 6.68 -23.73
N ARG A 134 -21.78 7.09 -22.46
CA ARG A 134 -20.99 8.24 -21.98
C ARG A 134 -19.58 7.89 -21.55
N SER A 135 -19.38 6.67 -21.04
CA SER A 135 -18.09 6.14 -20.63
C SER A 135 -17.13 6.04 -21.82
N VAL A 136 -15.85 6.20 -21.53
CA VAL A 136 -14.75 6.21 -22.50
C VAL A 136 -13.71 5.16 -22.11
N PRO A 137 -12.91 4.66 -23.07
CA PRO A 137 -11.94 3.61 -22.78
C PRO A 137 -10.85 4.10 -21.81
N SER A 138 -10.53 3.31 -20.79
CA SER A 138 -9.28 3.53 -20.03
C SER A 138 -8.09 3.13 -20.90
N LEU A 139 -7.02 3.93 -20.87
CA LEU A 139 -5.86 3.78 -21.75
C LEU A 139 -4.63 3.36 -20.96
N HIS A 140 -3.88 2.39 -21.48
CA HIS A 140 -2.76 1.77 -20.80
C HIS A 140 -1.44 2.05 -21.53
N LEU A 141 -0.40 2.32 -20.76
CA LEU A 141 1.00 2.28 -21.15
C LEU A 141 1.63 1.05 -20.48
N ASN A 142 2.18 0.13 -21.27
CA ASN A 142 2.59 -1.20 -20.82
C ASN A 142 4.04 -1.52 -21.21
N GLY A 143 4.55 -2.66 -20.72
CA GLY A 143 5.81 -3.28 -21.15
C GLY A 143 7.02 -2.80 -20.36
N PHE A 144 7.18 -1.48 -20.17
CA PHE A 144 8.24 -0.87 -19.35
C PHE A 144 9.61 -1.51 -19.62
N GLY A 145 9.99 -1.74 -20.88
CA GLY A 145 11.28 -2.31 -21.27
C GLY A 145 12.42 -1.28 -21.18
N SER A 146 13.66 -1.69 -21.42
CA SER A 146 14.83 -0.80 -21.39
C SER A 146 15.64 -0.89 -22.67
N SER A 147 15.98 0.27 -23.22
CA SER A 147 17.00 0.39 -24.27
C SER A 147 18.44 0.21 -23.76
N ASN A 148 18.65 0.14 -22.45
CA ASN A 148 19.96 -0.18 -21.88
C ASN A 148 20.18 -1.70 -21.88
N GLY A 149 21.03 -2.19 -22.79
CA GLY A 149 21.36 -3.62 -22.91
C GLY A 149 22.08 -4.24 -21.70
N LYS A 150 22.38 -3.45 -20.66
CA LYS A 150 22.92 -3.92 -19.38
C LYS A 150 21.86 -4.06 -18.29
N LEU A 151 20.58 -3.82 -18.58
CA LEU A 151 19.50 -3.99 -17.62
C LEU A 151 19.56 -5.39 -16.98
N PRO A 152 19.64 -5.49 -15.64
CA PRO A 152 19.55 -6.76 -14.93
C PRO A 152 18.25 -7.52 -15.23
N ALA A 153 18.35 -8.85 -15.37
CA ALA A 153 17.20 -9.71 -15.61
C ALA A 153 16.41 -10.01 -14.32
N GLY A 154 15.11 -10.23 -14.46
CA GLY A 154 14.22 -10.62 -13.37
C GLY A 154 13.96 -9.53 -12.34
N ASP A 155 13.37 -9.94 -11.21
CA ASP A 155 12.96 -9.05 -10.12
C ASP A 155 14.18 -8.67 -9.27
N SER A 156 14.94 -7.69 -9.75
CA SER A 156 16.29 -7.33 -9.28
C SER A 156 16.40 -5.86 -8.84
N PHE A 157 15.26 -5.18 -8.72
CA PHE A 157 15.18 -3.77 -8.38
C PHE A 157 14.31 -3.56 -7.13
N ASN A 158 14.70 -2.67 -6.22
CA ASN A 158 13.94 -2.36 -5.00
C ASN A 158 13.42 -0.92 -4.95
N TRP A 159 13.81 -0.08 -5.92
CA TRP A 159 13.25 1.25 -6.12
C TRP A 159 12.75 1.42 -7.55
N ILE A 160 11.65 2.14 -7.70
CA ILE A 160 11.10 2.56 -9.00
C ILE A 160 10.65 4.03 -8.94
N TYR A 161 10.87 4.75 -10.04
CA TYR A 161 10.61 6.18 -10.18
C TYR A 161 9.88 6.49 -11.50
N ASN A 162 8.92 7.42 -11.50
CA ASN A 162 8.16 7.89 -12.68
C ASN A 162 7.69 9.35 -12.49
N GLU A 163 7.53 10.08 -13.59
CA GLU A 163 6.87 11.39 -13.64
C GLU A 163 5.58 11.32 -14.46
N VAL A 164 4.48 11.80 -13.90
CA VAL A 164 3.19 11.94 -14.59
C VAL A 164 2.65 13.37 -14.50
N GLN A 165 1.80 13.74 -15.46
CA GLN A 165 1.16 15.06 -15.46
C GLN A 165 -0.22 15.03 -16.13
N ILE A 166 -1.16 15.77 -15.55
CA ILE A 166 -2.40 16.23 -16.21
C ILE A 166 -2.16 17.69 -16.64
N PRO A 167 -2.35 18.07 -17.92
CA PRO A 167 -2.15 19.45 -18.36
C PRO A 167 -3.29 20.37 -17.88
N ASP A 168 -3.02 21.68 -17.77
CA ASP A 168 -3.99 22.70 -17.30
C ASP A 168 -5.30 22.70 -18.08
N ASP A 169 -5.24 22.43 -19.38
CA ASP A 169 -6.39 22.41 -20.27
C ASP A 169 -7.20 21.11 -20.20
N ALA A 170 -6.79 20.13 -19.39
CA ALA A 170 -7.45 18.84 -19.22
C ALA A 170 -7.75 18.47 -17.76
N ASP A 171 -7.77 19.45 -16.86
CA ASP A 171 -8.07 19.25 -15.45
C ASP A 171 -9.59 19.05 -15.19
N TYR A 172 -10.07 17.85 -15.49
CA TYR A 172 -11.48 17.47 -15.38
C TYR A 172 -11.73 16.51 -14.21
N LYS A 173 -12.84 16.72 -13.49
CA LYS A 173 -13.33 15.76 -12.47
C LYS A 173 -13.47 14.38 -13.11
N GLY A 174 -13.08 13.33 -12.38
CA GLY A 174 -13.11 11.97 -12.87
C GLY A 174 -11.84 11.54 -13.58
N THR A 175 -10.83 12.40 -13.73
CA THR A 175 -9.54 12.00 -14.31
C THR A 175 -8.71 11.27 -13.26
N TYR A 176 -8.32 10.04 -13.55
CA TYR A 176 -7.29 9.32 -12.82
C TYR A 176 -6.08 9.06 -13.74
N VAL A 177 -4.90 9.52 -13.31
CA VAL A 177 -3.62 9.24 -13.94
C VAL A 177 -2.80 8.39 -12.98
N GLU A 178 -2.73 7.10 -13.30
CA GLU A 178 -1.91 6.15 -12.57
C GLU A 178 -0.44 6.32 -12.98
N ALA A 179 0.44 6.57 -12.01
CA ALA A 179 1.88 6.58 -12.23
C ALA A 179 2.46 5.17 -12.31
N PHE A 180 2.04 4.28 -11.41
CA PHE A 180 2.39 2.87 -11.48
C PHE A 180 1.21 2.00 -11.09
N GLY A 181 0.89 1.04 -11.93
CA GLY A 181 0.32 -0.22 -11.53
C GLY A 181 1.44 -1.23 -11.33
N PHE A 182 1.29 -2.05 -10.30
CA PHE A 182 2.16 -3.17 -9.99
C PHE A 182 1.29 -4.36 -9.60
N ALA A 183 1.88 -5.56 -9.52
CA ALA A 183 1.14 -6.83 -9.46
C ALA A 183 0.03 -6.91 -8.38
N LYS A 184 0.11 -6.09 -7.31
CA LYS A 184 -0.85 -6.05 -6.20
C LYS A 184 -1.19 -4.62 -5.74
N GLY A 185 -1.13 -3.63 -6.61
CA GLY A 185 -1.56 -2.29 -6.24
C GLY A 185 -1.32 -1.23 -7.31
N TYR A 186 -1.61 0.02 -6.93
CA TYR A 186 -1.45 1.18 -7.80
C TYR A 186 -1.16 2.45 -7.02
N VAL A 187 -0.60 3.44 -7.70
CA VAL A 187 -0.34 4.78 -7.17
C VAL A 187 -0.49 5.82 -8.27
N GLY A 188 -1.08 6.97 -7.96
CA GLY A 188 -1.23 8.04 -8.94
C GLY A 188 -1.96 9.27 -8.41
N ILE A 189 -2.47 10.07 -9.35
CA ILE A 189 -3.15 11.35 -9.08
C ILE A 189 -4.56 11.38 -9.66
N GLN A 190 -5.51 11.89 -8.89
CA GLN A 190 -6.92 12.01 -9.27
C GLN A 190 -7.42 13.45 -9.17
N ASN A 191 -8.27 13.86 -10.10
CA ASN A 191 -9.14 15.02 -9.93
C ASN A 191 -10.52 14.57 -9.45
N ASN A 192 -10.77 14.76 -8.15
CA ASN A 192 -12.02 14.44 -7.47
C ASN A 192 -13.01 15.63 -7.41
N GLY A 193 -12.70 16.74 -8.09
CA GLY A 193 -13.53 17.94 -8.14
C GLY A 193 -13.32 18.84 -6.92
N LYS A 194 -14.37 19.00 -6.11
CA LYS A 194 -14.35 19.87 -4.91
C LYS A 194 -14.65 19.07 -3.66
N MET A 195 -13.96 19.37 -2.56
CA MET A 195 -14.29 18.89 -1.23
C MET A 195 -15.52 19.63 -0.68
N ASP A 196 -16.07 19.16 0.44
CA ASP A 196 -17.23 19.76 1.12
C ASP A 196 -17.03 21.24 1.51
N ASP A 197 -15.77 21.66 1.73
CA ASP A 197 -15.40 23.06 2.02
C ASP A 197 -15.26 23.94 0.75
N GLY A 198 -15.60 23.41 -0.42
CA GLY A 198 -15.54 24.10 -1.72
C GLY A 198 -14.14 24.21 -2.32
N LYS A 199 -13.08 23.72 -1.64
CA LYS A 199 -11.72 23.74 -2.19
C LYS A 199 -11.50 22.57 -3.16
N THR A 200 -10.51 22.72 -4.03
CA THR A 200 -10.12 21.71 -5.02
C THR A 200 -9.67 20.39 -4.35
N ASN A 201 -10.09 19.26 -4.94
CA ASN A 201 -9.72 17.93 -4.50
C ASN A 201 -8.86 17.21 -5.56
N HIS A 202 -7.58 17.53 -5.56
CA HIS A 202 -6.49 16.91 -6.30
C HIS A 202 -5.81 15.86 -5.42
N THR A 203 -6.41 14.67 -5.42
CA THR A 203 -6.02 13.58 -4.54
C THR A 203 -4.78 12.86 -5.07
N VAL A 204 -3.86 12.50 -4.16
CA VAL A 204 -2.87 11.44 -4.41
C VAL A 204 -3.40 10.15 -3.78
N ILE A 205 -3.39 9.06 -4.53
CA ILE A 205 -3.90 7.74 -4.11
C ILE A 205 -2.79 6.71 -4.15
N PHE A 206 -2.76 5.82 -3.14
CA PHE A 206 -1.86 4.68 -3.08
C PHE A 206 -2.56 3.46 -2.48
N SER A 207 -2.68 2.39 -3.26
CA SER A 207 -3.54 1.24 -2.95
C SER A 207 -2.78 -0.08 -3.06
N THR A 208 -3.18 -1.05 -2.23
CA THR A 208 -2.73 -2.44 -2.29
C THR A 208 -3.90 -3.41 -2.14
N TRP A 209 -3.97 -4.42 -3.00
CA TRP A 209 -4.98 -5.48 -2.93
C TRP A 209 -4.63 -6.55 -1.89
N ASP A 210 -5.65 -7.21 -1.36
CA ASP A 210 -5.52 -8.40 -0.53
C ASP A 210 -4.99 -9.61 -1.32
N ASN A 211 -4.50 -10.63 -0.60
CA ASN A 211 -4.30 -11.97 -1.14
C ASN A 211 -5.58 -12.81 -1.03
N GLY A 212 -6.61 -12.34 -1.73
CA GLY A 212 -7.97 -12.85 -1.65
C GLY A 212 -8.95 -11.72 -1.94
N ASP A 213 -10.22 -11.94 -1.61
CA ASP A 213 -11.26 -10.96 -1.86
C ASP A 213 -12.37 -11.11 -0.80
N THR A 214 -12.50 -10.10 0.07
CA THR A 214 -13.52 -10.08 1.13
C THR A 214 -14.94 -9.87 0.62
N ASP A 215 -15.13 -9.40 -0.62
CA ASP A 215 -16.46 -9.31 -1.23
C ASP A 215 -16.96 -10.70 -1.62
N SER A 216 -16.05 -11.57 -2.06
CA SER A 216 -16.34 -12.97 -2.39
C SER A 216 -16.29 -13.90 -1.17
N ASP A 217 -15.44 -13.61 -0.19
CA ASP A 217 -15.24 -14.37 1.04
C ASP A 217 -15.05 -13.43 2.24
N ALA A 218 -16.16 -13.09 2.92
CA ALA A 218 -16.14 -12.25 4.12
C ALA A 218 -15.27 -12.83 5.26
N SER A 219 -15.00 -14.15 5.23
CA SER A 219 -14.18 -14.86 6.22
C SER A 219 -12.69 -14.90 5.89
N LEU A 220 -12.24 -14.20 4.84
CA LEU A 220 -10.83 -14.17 4.40
C LEU A 220 -9.91 -13.94 5.60
N ALA A 221 -8.97 -14.86 5.83
CA ALA A 221 -8.11 -14.81 7.00
C ALA A 221 -7.32 -13.49 7.09
N GLY A 222 -7.18 -12.94 8.30
CA GLY A 222 -6.55 -11.62 8.51
C GLY A 222 -5.14 -11.49 7.96
N TYR A 223 -4.32 -12.56 7.97
CA TYR A 223 -2.97 -12.55 7.40
C TYR A 223 -2.95 -12.49 5.87
N LYS A 224 -4.08 -12.76 5.19
CA LYS A 224 -4.26 -12.59 3.75
C LYS A 224 -4.75 -11.19 3.38
N ARG A 225 -5.12 -10.36 4.36
CA ARG A 225 -5.59 -8.99 4.15
C ARG A 225 -4.39 -8.05 4.14
N SER A 226 -4.25 -7.26 3.08
CA SER A 226 -3.29 -6.17 3.01
C SER A 226 -3.66 -5.07 4.01
N GLY A 227 -2.67 -4.31 4.46
CA GLY A 227 -2.84 -3.40 5.59
C GLY A 227 -1.91 -2.21 5.60
N VAL A 228 -2.43 -1.06 6.03
CA VAL A 228 -1.66 0.17 6.20
C VAL A 228 -0.82 0.06 7.48
N ILE A 229 0.50 0.21 7.35
CA ILE A 229 1.45 0.13 8.47
C ILE A 229 1.70 1.53 9.03
N ALA A 230 1.90 2.49 8.13
CA ALA A 230 2.21 3.87 8.48
C ALA A 230 1.71 4.84 7.41
N ILE A 231 1.33 6.03 7.85
CA ILE A 231 0.98 7.18 7.02
C ILE A 231 1.75 8.40 7.52
N ASP A 232 1.90 9.43 6.69
CA ASP A 232 2.36 10.74 7.17
C ASP A 232 1.21 11.46 7.89
N SER A 233 1.26 11.48 9.22
CA SER A 233 0.25 12.14 10.05
C SER A 233 0.31 13.67 10.00
N THR A 234 1.33 14.26 9.33
CA THR A 234 1.44 15.71 9.16
C THR A 234 0.66 16.21 7.94
N LEU A 235 0.35 15.31 6.99
CA LEU A 235 -0.48 15.62 5.83
C LEU A 235 -1.96 15.64 6.24
N LYS A 236 -2.64 16.76 5.96
CA LYS A 236 -4.03 16.99 6.37
C LYS A 236 -4.98 16.16 5.52
N ARG A 237 -6.10 15.67 6.08
CA ARG A 237 -7.12 14.92 5.29
C ARG A 237 -6.55 13.68 4.59
N THR A 238 -5.51 13.09 5.18
CA THR A 238 -5.03 11.76 4.85
C THR A 238 -6.03 10.74 5.39
N VAL A 239 -6.58 9.91 4.52
CA VAL A 239 -7.54 8.85 4.88
C VAL A 239 -6.92 7.51 4.53
N ALA A 240 -6.96 6.57 5.46
CA ALA A 240 -6.61 5.18 5.25
C ALA A 240 -7.86 4.33 5.43
N GLU A 241 -8.28 3.61 4.40
CA GLU A 241 -9.51 2.83 4.41
C GLU A 241 -9.40 1.58 3.53
N ARG A 242 -10.37 0.67 3.66
CA ARG A 242 -10.48 -0.51 2.80
C ARG A 242 -11.33 -0.19 1.57
N PHE A 243 -11.04 -0.84 0.46
CA PHE A 243 -11.86 -0.78 -0.76
C PHE A 243 -12.38 -2.17 -1.17
N GLY A 244 -13.41 -2.18 -2.01
CA GLY A 244 -14.10 -3.35 -2.57
C GLY A 244 -14.76 -3.01 -3.91
N GLY A 245 -15.45 -3.97 -4.53
CA GLY A 245 -16.14 -3.87 -5.83
C GLY A 245 -15.26 -4.19 -7.04
N GLU A 246 -13.94 -4.32 -6.84
CA GLU A 246 -12.93 -4.60 -7.86
C GLU A 246 -11.86 -5.58 -7.32
N GLY A 247 -12.31 -6.52 -6.50
CA GLY A 247 -11.50 -7.14 -5.46
C GLY A 247 -11.35 -6.21 -4.26
N THR A 248 -10.71 -6.69 -3.20
CA THR A 248 -10.61 -5.94 -1.93
C THR A 248 -9.18 -5.62 -1.55
N GLY A 249 -9.01 -4.57 -0.75
CA GLY A 249 -7.69 -4.13 -0.32
C GLY A 249 -7.74 -2.93 0.62
N VAL A 250 -6.65 -2.17 0.65
CA VAL A 250 -6.53 -0.90 1.37
C VAL A 250 -6.02 0.19 0.44
N HIS A 251 -6.47 1.42 0.67
CA HIS A 251 -5.86 2.60 0.06
C HIS A 251 -5.58 3.68 1.08
N VAL A 252 -4.61 4.52 0.74
CA VAL A 252 -4.33 5.78 1.41
C VAL A 252 -4.58 6.91 0.43
N LEU A 253 -5.50 7.80 0.80
CA LEU A 253 -5.92 8.96 0.03
C LEU A 253 -5.41 10.23 0.71
N LEU A 254 -4.61 11.02 -0.01
CA LEU A 254 -4.30 12.39 0.38
C LEU A 254 -5.33 13.31 -0.27
N ASN A 255 -6.42 13.63 0.43
CA ASN A 255 -7.51 14.45 -0.13
C ASN A 255 -7.23 15.95 0.04
N GLY A 256 -7.25 16.71 -1.05
CA GLY A 256 -7.00 18.14 -1.02
C GLY A 256 -6.17 18.61 -2.19
N ASP A 257 -5.36 19.63 -1.99
CA ASP A 257 -4.66 20.32 -3.07
C ASP A 257 -3.20 19.85 -3.18
N TYR A 258 -3.01 18.53 -3.30
CA TYR A 258 -1.70 17.89 -3.19
C TYR A 258 -0.90 17.86 -4.49
N TRP A 259 -1.57 18.05 -5.62
CA TRP A 259 -0.93 18.22 -6.92
C TRP A 259 -1.63 19.32 -7.72
N LYS A 260 -0.96 19.82 -8.76
CA LYS A 260 -1.47 20.87 -9.64
C LYS A 260 -1.41 20.42 -11.10
N PRO A 261 -2.43 20.70 -11.91
CA PRO A 261 -2.31 20.49 -13.35
C PRO A 261 -1.19 21.39 -13.91
N GLY A 262 -0.64 21.00 -15.06
CA GLY A 262 0.52 21.68 -15.66
C GLY A 262 1.86 21.43 -14.93
N HIS A 263 1.85 20.76 -13.77
CA HIS A 263 3.04 20.40 -13.01
C HIS A 263 3.30 18.89 -13.00
N TRP A 264 4.56 18.50 -13.14
CA TRP A 264 4.96 17.10 -13.07
C TRP A 264 4.93 16.58 -11.64
N VAL A 265 4.17 15.51 -11.43
CA VAL A 265 4.14 14.77 -10.17
C VAL A 265 5.08 13.59 -10.28
N ARG A 266 6.08 13.57 -9.40
CA ARG A 266 7.09 12.53 -9.31
C ARG A 266 6.64 11.52 -8.29
N PHE A 267 6.76 10.23 -8.61
CA PHE A 267 6.52 9.14 -7.67
C PHE A 267 7.79 8.32 -7.49
N LEU A 268 8.04 7.91 -6.25
CA LEU A 268 9.13 7.04 -5.87
C LEU A 268 8.58 5.95 -4.96
N LEU A 269 8.80 4.69 -5.32
CA LEU A 269 8.35 3.53 -4.53
C LEU A 269 9.56 2.69 -4.11
N ASN A 270 9.49 2.12 -2.91
CA ASN A 270 10.42 1.11 -2.38
C ASN A 270 9.68 -0.16 -2.00
N VAL A 271 10.30 -1.31 -2.25
CA VAL A 271 9.82 -2.62 -1.76
C VAL A 271 10.85 -3.32 -0.89
N GLN A 272 10.35 -3.96 0.16
CA GLN A 272 11.13 -4.80 1.07
C GLN A 272 10.31 -6.05 1.44
N PRO A 273 10.85 -7.26 1.30
CA PRO A 273 10.14 -8.47 1.71
C PRO A 273 9.96 -8.54 3.23
N GLU A 274 8.94 -9.25 3.67
CA GLU A 274 8.63 -9.45 5.08
C GLU A 274 8.07 -10.86 5.29
N GLN A 275 8.63 -11.59 6.24
CA GLN A 275 8.09 -12.86 6.70
C GLN A 275 7.44 -12.69 8.08
N ILE A 276 6.24 -13.25 8.23
CA ILE A 276 5.56 -13.36 9.52
C ILE A 276 5.38 -14.83 9.89
N GLN A 277 5.33 -15.12 11.18
CA GLN A 277 4.98 -16.45 11.67
C GLN A 277 3.52 -16.45 12.11
N LEU A 278 2.74 -17.43 11.63
CA LEU A 278 1.35 -17.64 12.01
C LEU A 278 1.25 -18.41 13.33
N LYS A 279 0.06 -18.44 13.93
CA LYS A 279 -0.17 -19.10 15.23
C LYS A 279 0.16 -20.60 15.24
N ASP A 280 0.06 -21.26 14.08
CA ASP A 280 0.42 -22.68 13.91
C ASP A 280 1.94 -22.91 13.74
N GLY A 281 2.75 -21.85 13.79
CA GLY A 281 4.20 -21.90 13.61
C GLY A 281 4.66 -21.83 12.15
N SER A 282 3.74 -21.84 11.18
CA SER A 282 4.07 -21.71 9.76
C SER A 282 4.50 -20.28 9.40
N ASN A 283 5.29 -20.15 8.33
CA ASN A 283 5.74 -18.86 7.82
C ASN A 283 4.83 -18.36 6.68
N TYR A 284 4.54 -17.07 6.67
CA TYR A 284 3.77 -16.41 5.64
C TYR A 284 4.53 -15.20 5.10
N GLU A 285 4.72 -15.18 3.79
CA GLU A 285 5.51 -14.18 3.08
C GLU A 285 4.64 -13.01 2.61
N ASN A 286 5.16 -11.80 2.81
CA ASN A 286 4.58 -10.53 2.42
C ASN A 286 5.63 -9.64 1.76
N THR A 287 5.16 -8.51 1.22
CA THR A 287 6.02 -7.41 0.78
C THR A 287 5.56 -6.11 1.43
N ILE A 288 6.47 -5.38 2.06
CA ILE A 288 6.24 -4.00 2.49
C ILE A 288 6.57 -3.10 1.32
N ILE A 289 5.61 -2.25 0.95
CA ILE A 289 5.76 -1.26 -0.10
C ILE A 289 5.56 0.15 0.49
N SER A 290 6.48 1.05 0.16
CA SER A 290 6.47 2.43 0.64
C SER A 290 6.46 3.39 -0.54
N ALA A 291 5.65 4.43 -0.47
CA ALA A 291 5.49 5.39 -1.55
C ALA A 291 5.72 6.84 -1.09
N TRP A 292 6.40 7.61 -1.94
CA TRP A 292 6.59 9.05 -1.81
C TRP A 292 6.18 9.74 -3.11
N TYR A 293 5.79 11.01 -2.98
CA TYR A 293 5.57 11.89 -4.11
C TYR A 293 6.21 13.25 -3.92
N ASN A 294 6.35 13.99 -5.02
CA ASN A 294 6.84 15.36 -5.05
C ASN A 294 6.25 16.09 -6.27
N VAL A 295 6.04 17.41 -6.21
CA VAL A 295 5.47 18.18 -7.33
C VAL A 295 6.48 19.20 -7.84
N ARG A 296 7.02 18.93 -9.03
CA ARG A 296 8.13 19.68 -9.62
C ARG A 296 7.78 21.16 -9.80
N GLY A 297 8.68 22.03 -9.34
CA GLY A 297 8.52 23.49 -9.41
C GLY A 297 7.55 24.06 -8.37
N ILE A 298 6.98 23.22 -7.50
CA ILE A 298 6.17 23.65 -6.34
C ILE A 298 6.95 23.38 -5.05
N ASP A 299 7.40 22.13 -4.89
CA ASP A 299 8.38 21.77 -3.89
C ASP A 299 9.32 20.69 -4.46
N ASP A 300 10.52 20.54 -3.89
CA ASP A 300 11.46 19.46 -4.23
C ASP A 300 11.64 18.47 -3.06
N LYS A 301 10.77 18.56 -2.05
CA LYS A 301 10.74 17.63 -0.92
C LYS A 301 9.93 16.37 -1.27
N TRP A 302 10.50 15.20 -1.00
CA TRP A 302 9.74 13.95 -0.99
C TRP A 302 8.76 13.93 0.18
N HIS A 303 7.47 13.88 -0.13
CA HIS A 303 6.40 13.69 0.84
C HIS A 303 6.05 12.21 0.93
N TYR A 304 6.06 11.67 2.13
CA TYR A 304 5.72 10.29 2.39
C TYR A 304 4.20 10.11 2.31
N ILE A 305 3.73 9.12 1.54
CA ILE A 305 2.31 8.77 1.45
C ILE A 305 2.00 7.75 2.53
N SER A 306 2.58 6.55 2.40
CA SER A 306 2.33 5.43 3.29
C SER A 306 3.35 4.30 3.07
N SER A 307 3.50 3.45 4.10
CA SER A 307 4.01 2.09 3.98
C SER A 307 2.86 1.14 4.22
N GLN A 308 2.67 0.21 3.29
CA GLN A 308 1.60 -0.77 3.30
C GLN A 308 2.20 -2.17 3.23
N ARG A 309 1.58 -3.13 3.93
CA ARG A 309 1.85 -4.55 3.78
C ARG A 309 0.98 -5.06 2.64
N MET A 310 1.62 -5.49 1.55
CA MET A 310 1.02 -6.34 0.53
C MET A 310 1.07 -7.78 1.06
N ALA A 311 -0.10 -8.31 1.41
CA ALA A 311 -0.22 -9.67 1.89
C ALA A 311 0.09 -10.66 0.77
N GLY A 312 0.86 -11.70 1.06
CA GLY A 312 1.11 -12.80 0.15
C GLY A 312 2.15 -12.51 -0.93
N GLN A 313 3.21 -13.30 -0.91
CA GLN A 313 4.37 -13.31 -1.83
C GLN A 313 5.46 -12.26 -1.52
N VAL A 314 6.68 -12.65 -1.86
CA VAL A 314 7.85 -11.76 -1.92
C VAL A 314 7.94 -11.16 -3.33
N GLN A 315 7.83 -9.84 -3.44
CA GLN A 315 7.89 -9.12 -4.70
C GLN A 315 9.02 -8.09 -4.68
N TYR A 316 9.82 -8.11 -5.74
CA TYR A 316 10.73 -7.03 -6.10
C TYR A 316 10.29 -6.44 -7.44
N PHE A 317 10.83 -5.30 -7.81
CA PHE A 317 10.57 -4.70 -9.10
C PHE A 317 11.36 -5.42 -10.20
N GLY A 318 10.73 -5.66 -11.35
CA GLY A 318 11.36 -6.29 -12.52
C GLY A 318 10.45 -6.35 -13.74
N SER A 319 9.18 -6.69 -13.53
CA SER A 319 8.13 -6.79 -14.55
C SER A 319 6.75 -6.47 -13.98
N GLY A 320 5.70 -6.52 -14.82
CA GLY A 320 4.32 -6.34 -14.36
C GLY A 320 3.93 -4.88 -14.06
N PHE A 321 4.65 -3.93 -14.64
CA PHE A 321 4.34 -2.50 -14.51
C PHE A 321 3.47 -2.01 -15.66
N ASN A 322 2.51 -1.16 -15.31
CA ASN A 322 1.74 -0.35 -16.23
C ASN A 322 1.59 1.07 -15.69
N SER A 323 1.14 1.97 -16.55
CA SER A 323 0.50 3.22 -16.16
C SER A 323 -0.80 3.30 -16.93
N PHE A 324 -1.81 4.00 -16.42
CA PHE A 324 -3.04 4.22 -17.16
C PHE A 324 -3.64 5.61 -16.99
N LEU A 325 -4.55 5.95 -17.91
CA LEU A 325 -5.42 7.11 -17.88
C LEU A 325 -6.86 6.62 -17.89
N GLU A 326 -7.63 7.06 -16.91
CA GLU A 326 -9.04 6.70 -16.77
C GLU A 326 -9.92 7.92 -16.53
N GLU A 327 -11.14 7.84 -17.05
CA GLU A 327 -12.28 8.66 -16.65
C GLU A 327 -13.18 7.80 -15.75
N PHE A 328 -13.19 8.02 -14.44
CA PHE A 328 -13.88 7.15 -13.46
C PHE A 328 -15.29 7.62 -13.08
N THR A 329 -15.75 8.79 -13.54
CA THR A 329 -17.15 9.18 -13.33
C THR A 329 -18.10 8.38 -14.24
N ARG A 330 -19.37 8.23 -13.83
CA ARG A 330 -20.34 7.33 -14.47
C ARG A 330 -21.72 7.97 -14.58
N GLY A 331 -22.56 7.47 -15.48
CA GLY A 331 -23.95 7.94 -15.59
C GLY A 331 -24.08 9.44 -15.90
N ALA A 332 -24.81 10.19 -15.07
CA ALA A 332 -25.02 11.63 -15.26
C ALA A 332 -23.77 12.49 -14.94
N THR A 333 -22.84 11.97 -14.14
CA THR A 333 -21.61 12.69 -13.76
C THR A 333 -20.46 12.49 -14.74
N SER A 334 -20.55 11.51 -15.65
CA SER A 334 -19.50 11.19 -16.64
C SER A 334 -19.03 12.45 -17.35
N GLN A 335 -17.72 12.68 -17.32
CA GLN A 335 -17.06 13.73 -18.08
C GLN A 335 -16.47 13.22 -19.40
N GLY A 336 -16.83 12.02 -19.86
CA GLY A 336 -16.22 11.43 -21.06
C GLY A 336 -16.38 12.26 -22.35
N HIS A 337 -17.25 13.27 -22.39
CA HIS A 337 -17.29 14.23 -23.51
C HIS A 337 -16.13 15.22 -23.53
N MET A 338 -15.36 15.31 -22.45
CA MET A 338 -14.15 16.10 -22.33
C MET A 338 -12.92 15.27 -22.74
N PRO A 339 -11.86 15.92 -23.26
CA PRO A 339 -10.61 15.24 -23.59
C PRO A 339 -9.75 15.08 -22.33
N HIS A 340 -9.84 13.94 -21.66
CA HIS A 340 -8.93 13.60 -20.55
C HIS A 340 -7.55 13.34 -21.13
N LYS A 341 -6.51 14.01 -20.65
CA LYS A 341 -5.14 13.94 -21.18
C LYS A 341 -4.14 13.64 -20.07
N ALA A 342 -3.11 12.87 -20.41
CA ALA A 342 -2.00 12.61 -19.50
C ALA A 342 -0.67 12.45 -20.24
N TYR A 343 0.39 12.85 -19.57
CA TYR A 343 1.77 12.69 -20.01
C TYR A 343 2.56 11.84 -19.01
N TYR A 344 3.44 10.99 -19.54
CA TYR A 344 4.27 10.06 -18.76
C TYR A 344 5.72 10.12 -19.26
N ARG A 345 6.68 10.23 -18.35
CA ARG A 345 8.11 10.24 -18.72
C ARG A 345 9.00 9.76 -17.57
N ARG A 346 10.27 9.53 -17.91
CA ARG A 346 11.37 9.30 -16.95
C ARG A 346 11.08 8.16 -16.00
N VAL A 347 10.75 6.98 -16.52
CA VAL A 347 10.64 5.79 -15.67
C VAL A 347 12.02 5.17 -15.43
N PHE A 348 12.36 4.88 -14.18
CA PHE A 348 13.64 4.26 -13.80
C PHE A 348 13.46 3.22 -12.69
N THR A 349 14.31 2.20 -12.69
CA THR A 349 14.41 1.19 -11.62
C THR A 349 15.84 1.10 -11.10
N ARG A 350 16.04 1.00 -9.78
CA ARG A 350 17.39 0.93 -9.15
C ARG A 350 17.81 -0.50 -8.84
N SER A 351 18.95 -0.92 -9.38
CA SER A 351 19.51 -2.26 -9.21
C SER A 351 19.88 -2.49 -7.75
N MET A 352 19.41 -3.59 -7.16
CA MET A 352 19.80 -3.99 -5.80
C MET A 352 21.29 -4.33 -5.71
N LEU A 353 21.86 -4.88 -6.78
CA LEU A 353 23.24 -5.35 -6.80
C LEU A 353 24.22 -4.18 -7.03
N GLY A 354 24.10 -3.49 -8.17
CA GLY A 354 25.02 -2.44 -8.58
C GLY A 354 24.69 -1.04 -8.08
N GLY A 355 23.47 -0.83 -7.53
CA GLY A 355 22.98 0.49 -7.13
C GLY A 355 22.67 1.43 -8.31
N GLU A 356 22.86 0.97 -9.54
CA GLU A 356 22.65 1.77 -10.75
C GLU A 356 21.17 1.93 -11.07
N TRP A 357 20.78 3.13 -11.51
CA TRP A 357 19.46 3.40 -12.06
C TRP A 357 19.41 3.04 -13.55
N PHE A 358 18.48 2.17 -13.92
CA PHE A 358 18.22 1.78 -15.30
C PHE A 358 16.92 2.42 -15.78
N ASN A 359 16.96 3.06 -16.95
CA ASN A 359 15.78 3.57 -17.60
C ASN A 359 14.83 2.43 -17.98
N ARG A 360 13.53 2.64 -17.80
CA ARG A 360 12.45 1.84 -18.36
C ARG A 360 11.75 2.73 -19.39
N ASN A 361 12.14 2.62 -20.65
CA ASN A 361 11.78 3.60 -21.68
C ASN A 361 11.18 3.01 -22.95
N GLN A 362 10.96 1.69 -22.99
CA GLN A 362 10.31 1.03 -24.11
C GLN A 362 8.90 0.63 -23.67
N PHE A 363 7.89 1.08 -24.41
CA PHE A 363 6.50 0.89 -24.03
C PHE A 363 5.66 0.43 -25.22
N HIS A 364 4.52 -0.19 -24.92
CA HIS A 364 3.44 -0.33 -25.89
C HIS A 364 2.13 0.18 -25.31
N PHE A 365 1.25 0.63 -26.18
CA PHE A 365 -0.06 1.15 -25.79
C PHE A 365 -1.11 0.04 -25.75
N GLY A 366 -2.10 0.20 -24.90
CA GLY A 366 -3.30 -0.62 -24.83
C GLY A 366 -4.51 0.20 -24.39
N HIS A 367 -5.68 -0.42 -24.37
CA HIS A 367 -6.90 0.15 -23.80
C HIS A 367 -7.79 -0.96 -23.27
N THR A 368 -8.64 -0.61 -22.31
CA THR A 368 -9.80 -1.41 -21.90
C THR A 368 -11.05 -0.70 -22.38
N ASP A 369 -12.09 -1.48 -22.68
CA ASP A 369 -13.34 -1.00 -23.28
C ASP A 369 -13.17 -0.35 -24.67
N GLY A 370 -14.24 0.29 -25.15
CA GLY A 370 -14.26 1.08 -26.37
C GLY A 370 -14.39 0.31 -27.68
N GLY A 371 -15.32 -0.65 -27.70
CA GLY A 371 -15.63 -1.55 -28.82
C GLY A 371 -15.95 -0.86 -30.15
N THR A 372 -16.26 -1.67 -31.17
CA THR A 372 -16.44 -1.22 -32.56
C THR A 372 -17.90 -1.10 -32.98
N ASP A 373 -18.83 -1.43 -32.07
CA ASP A 373 -20.26 -1.38 -32.36
C ASP A 373 -20.73 0.04 -32.65
N LYS A 374 -21.86 0.12 -33.36
CA LYS A 374 -22.51 1.40 -33.65
C LYS A 374 -22.80 2.16 -32.35
N GLY A 375 -22.24 3.36 -32.26
CA GLY A 375 -22.42 4.25 -31.09
C GLY A 375 -21.46 3.95 -29.94
N ALA A 376 -20.58 2.95 -30.05
CA ALA A 376 -19.54 2.71 -29.07
C ALA A 376 -18.56 3.88 -28.99
N ARG A 377 -18.06 4.13 -27.79
CA ARG A 377 -17.10 5.19 -27.48
C ARG A 377 -15.70 4.62 -27.58
N ASN A 378 -14.98 4.95 -28.65
CA ASN A 378 -13.65 4.46 -28.91
C ASN A 378 -12.62 5.60 -29.07
N ASP A 379 -13.03 6.81 -28.72
CA ASP A 379 -12.35 8.09 -28.86
C ASP A 379 -11.09 8.13 -27.98
N ARG A 380 -9.98 7.70 -28.58
CA ARG A 380 -8.67 7.58 -27.95
C ARG A 380 -7.56 8.06 -28.85
N TYR A 381 -6.51 8.59 -28.27
CA TYR A 381 -5.27 8.91 -28.97
C TYR A 381 -4.07 8.62 -28.08
N GLN A 382 -3.15 7.78 -28.56
CA GLN A 382 -1.95 7.38 -27.85
C GLN A 382 -0.73 7.53 -28.75
N THR A 383 0.28 8.26 -28.32
CA THR A 383 1.51 8.48 -29.10
C THR A 383 2.68 8.89 -28.23
N GLN A 384 3.87 9.01 -28.81
CA GLN A 384 4.96 9.79 -28.23
C GLN A 384 4.93 11.22 -28.79
N MET A 385 5.30 12.21 -27.99
CA MET A 385 5.50 13.59 -28.43
C MET A 385 6.57 14.29 -27.60
N VAL A 386 7.00 15.47 -28.05
CA VAL A 386 7.83 16.37 -27.24
C VAL A 386 6.90 17.25 -26.42
N TYR A 387 7.04 17.19 -25.11
CA TYR A 387 6.24 17.97 -24.17
C TYR A 387 7.16 18.47 -23.06
N ASP A 388 7.08 19.77 -22.75
CA ASP A 388 7.98 20.44 -21.81
C ASP A 388 9.47 20.18 -22.13
N GLY A 389 9.81 20.30 -23.43
CA GLY A 389 11.18 20.13 -23.94
C GLY A 389 11.68 18.68 -24.01
N GLU A 390 10.90 17.68 -23.62
CA GLU A 390 11.36 16.28 -23.53
C GLU A 390 10.41 15.27 -24.18
N PRO A 391 10.91 14.12 -24.66
CA PRO A 391 10.04 13.03 -25.10
C PRO A 391 9.18 12.48 -23.95
N ALA A 392 7.87 12.47 -24.17
CA ALA A 392 6.87 11.90 -23.26
C ALA A 392 5.92 10.98 -24.02
N ALA A 393 5.42 9.95 -23.32
CA ALA A 393 4.23 9.24 -23.78
C ALA A 393 3.01 10.10 -23.50
N TYR A 394 2.10 10.15 -24.46
CA TYR A 394 0.85 10.91 -24.38
C TYR A 394 -0.33 9.97 -24.56
N MET A 395 -1.33 10.14 -23.70
CA MET A 395 -2.61 9.47 -23.82
C MET A 395 -3.74 10.49 -23.70
N GLN A 396 -4.72 10.40 -24.58
CA GLN A 396 -6.00 11.09 -24.48
C GLN A 396 -7.15 10.11 -24.60
N SER A 397 -8.05 10.12 -23.62
CA SER A 397 -9.33 9.42 -23.66
C SER A 397 -10.49 10.42 -23.64
N GLY A 398 -11.54 10.13 -24.40
CA GLY A 398 -12.70 10.99 -24.48
C GLY A 398 -12.53 12.17 -25.44
N GLY A 399 -13.52 13.07 -25.42
CA GLY A 399 -13.57 14.25 -26.29
C GLY A 399 -14.21 14.00 -27.66
N TYR A 400 -14.71 12.79 -27.93
CA TYR A 400 -15.36 12.42 -29.20
C TYR A 400 -14.44 12.61 -30.44
N ILE A 401 -13.14 12.39 -30.25
CA ILE A 401 -12.15 12.36 -31.33
C ILE A 401 -12.23 11.07 -32.15
N GLU A 402 -11.69 11.08 -33.37
CA GLU A 402 -11.52 9.82 -34.10
C GLU A 402 -10.42 8.96 -33.43
N PRO A 403 -10.61 7.62 -33.35
CA PRO A 403 -9.65 6.73 -32.73
C PRO A 403 -8.30 6.73 -33.46
N LYS A 404 -7.22 6.98 -32.72
CA LYS A 404 -5.84 6.96 -33.21
C LYS A 404 -5.02 5.97 -32.39
N ALA A 405 -4.87 4.75 -32.92
CA ALA A 405 -4.12 3.68 -32.26
C ALA A 405 -2.65 4.05 -32.08
N GLY A 406 -2.10 3.73 -30.91
CA GLY A 406 -0.68 3.89 -30.62
C GLY A 406 0.16 2.75 -31.19
N THR A 407 1.42 3.04 -31.51
CA THR A 407 2.44 2.03 -31.83
C THR A 407 3.43 1.92 -30.67
N PRO A 408 4.19 0.81 -30.54
CA PRO A 408 5.26 0.73 -29.54
C PRO A 408 6.25 1.89 -29.67
N ILE A 409 6.68 2.45 -28.54
CA ILE A 409 7.55 3.62 -28.47
C ILE A 409 8.81 3.33 -27.68
N THR A 410 9.88 4.09 -27.97
CA THR A 410 11.08 4.15 -27.13
C THR A 410 11.38 5.62 -26.83
N LEU A 411 11.16 6.04 -25.58
CA LEU A 411 11.38 7.42 -25.16
C LEU A 411 12.87 7.67 -24.92
N LYS A 412 13.46 8.61 -25.64
CA LYS A 412 14.85 9.04 -25.39
C LYS A 412 14.89 9.99 -24.19
N TYR A 413 15.01 9.45 -22.99
CA TYR A 413 15.21 10.28 -21.81
C TYR A 413 16.53 11.04 -21.92
N LEU A 414 16.54 12.28 -21.42
CA LEU A 414 17.80 12.97 -21.15
C LEU A 414 18.63 12.12 -20.17
N GLN A 415 19.96 12.24 -20.24
CA GLN A 415 20.86 11.56 -19.31
C GLN A 415 20.38 11.75 -17.87
N PRO A 416 20.47 10.73 -16.99
CA PRO A 416 20.13 10.88 -15.58
C PRO A 416 20.85 12.10 -15.00
N GLY A 417 20.08 13.12 -14.62
CA GLY A 417 20.56 14.33 -13.94
C GLY A 417 20.09 14.35 -12.49
N ASP A 418 20.08 15.53 -11.87
CA ASP A 418 19.75 15.76 -10.44
C ASP A 418 18.31 15.43 -10.01
N PHE A 419 17.52 14.78 -10.88
CA PHE A 419 16.11 14.49 -10.65
C PHE A 419 15.85 13.10 -10.08
N LEU A 420 16.81 12.18 -10.18
CA LEU A 420 16.75 10.91 -9.45
C LEU A 420 17.31 11.13 -8.03
N PRO A 421 16.71 10.54 -6.99
CA PRO A 421 17.27 10.61 -5.64
C PRO A 421 18.70 10.04 -5.60
N SER A 422 19.60 10.72 -4.88
CA SER A 422 20.93 10.17 -4.57
C SER A 422 20.83 8.99 -3.60
N ASP A 423 21.90 8.20 -3.49
CA ASP A 423 21.95 7.09 -2.54
C ASP A 423 21.75 7.58 -1.09
N GLU A 424 22.29 8.75 -0.73
CA GLU A 424 22.08 9.37 0.58
C GLU A 424 20.61 9.75 0.80
N ALA A 425 19.94 10.30 -0.22
CA ALA A 425 18.52 10.63 -0.12
C ALA A 425 17.66 9.37 0.06
N LEU A 426 17.94 8.30 -0.69
CA LEU A 426 17.23 7.02 -0.54
C LEU A 426 17.45 6.40 0.85
N ALA A 427 18.68 6.43 1.36
CA ALA A 427 19.00 5.95 2.70
C ALA A 427 18.27 6.75 3.78
N GLN A 428 18.20 8.08 3.65
CA GLN A 428 17.44 8.94 4.56
C GLN A 428 15.94 8.65 4.53
N LEU A 429 15.33 8.52 3.35
CA LEU A 429 13.91 8.17 3.21
C LEU A 429 13.60 6.81 3.84
N HIS A 430 14.46 5.81 3.61
CA HIS A 430 14.31 4.49 4.21
C HIS A 430 14.40 4.55 5.74
N ALA A 431 15.44 5.18 6.28
CA ALA A 431 15.64 5.30 7.72
C ALA A 431 14.52 6.11 8.41
N GLN A 432 14.01 7.15 7.76
CA GLN A 432 13.00 8.03 8.33
C GLN A 432 11.59 7.41 8.32
N TYR A 433 11.25 6.63 7.30
CA TYR A 433 9.86 6.20 7.08
C TYR A 433 9.68 4.68 7.05
N VAL A 434 10.58 3.95 6.39
CA VAL A 434 10.44 2.50 6.19
C VAL A 434 10.85 1.74 7.45
N ALA A 435 12.02 2.04 8.02
CA ALA A 435 12.51 1.37 9.22
C ALA A 435 11.55 1.49 10.43
N PRO A 436 10.97 2.68 10.74
CA PRO A 436 9.98 2.81 11.81
C PRO A 436 8.65 2.09 11.50
N ALA A 437 8.24 2.02 10.23
CA ALA A 437 7.05 1.26 9.84
C ALA A 437 7.24 -0.24 10.13
N ILE A 438 8.41 -0.79 9.78
CA ILE A 438 8.78 -2.17 10.14
C ILE A 438 8.76 -2.36 11.66
N GLN A 439 9.35 -1.45 12.44
CA GLN A 439 9.33 -1.55 13.90
C GLN A 439 7.91 -1.52 14.49
N ARG A 440 7.00 -0.72 13.92
CA ARG A 440 5.60 -0.66 14.38
C ARG A 440 4.89 -2.01 14.24
N GLN A 441 5.29 -2.83 13.28
CA GLN A 441 4.78 -4.20 13.18
C GLN A 441 5.14 -5.03 14.41
N ASP A 442 6.36 -4.92 14.93
CA ASP A 442 6.79 -5.72 16.07
C ASP A 442 6.00 -5.37 17.33
N ILE A 443 5.64 -4.08 17.47
CA ILE A 443 4.69 -3.62 18.50
C ILE A 443 3.31 -4.25 18.30
N GLN A 444 2.78 -4.23 17.08
CA GLN A 444 1.48 -4.85 16.77
C GLN A 444 1.49 -6.36 17.05
N ARG A 445 2.59 -7.05 16.72
CA ARG A 445 2.77 -8.48 17.00
C ARG A 445 2.80 -8.77 18.49
N MET A 446 3.56 -7.98 19.27
CA MET A 446 3.56 -8.12 20.73
C MET A 446 2.20 -7.82 21.33
N ASN A 447 1.50 -6.79 20.84
CA ASN A 447 0.13 -6.49 21.29
C ASN A 447 -0.83 -7.65 21.00
N ALA A 448 -0.69 -8.32 19.85
CA ALA A 448 -1.47 -9.51 19.53
C ALA A 448 -1.16 -10.67 20.50
N LEU A 449 0.12 -10.90 20.83
CA LEU A 449 0.50 -11.90 21.85
C LEU A 449 -0.05 -11.55 23.24
N LEU A 450 -0.04 -10.27 23.61
CA LEU A 450 -0.61 -9.77 24.86
C LEU A 450 -2.15 -9.89 24.88
N SER A 451 -2.80 -9.81 23.71
CA SER A 451 -4.24 -10.07 23.57
C SER A 451 -4.59 -11.55 23.80
N ASP A 452 -3.68 -12.47 23.50
CA ASP A 452 -3.86 -13.92 23.74
C ASP A 452 -3.70 -14.30 25.24
N VAL A 453 -3.36 -13.34 26.11
CA VAL A 453 -3.31 -13.53 27.58
C VAL A 453 -4.71 -13.58 28.18
N TYR A 454 -5.71 -13.07 27.46
CA TYR A 454 -7.09 -13.09 27.91
C TYR A 454 -7.78 -14.39 27.47
N THR A 455 -8.53 -14.97 28.40
CA THR A 455 -9.31 -16.19 28.18
C THR A 455 -10.78 -15.87 28.31
N GLU A 456 -11.55 -16.29 27.30
CA GLU A 456 -13.00 -16.14 27.31
C GLU A 456 -13.64 -16.88 28.48
N ILE A 457 -14.44 -16.16 29.24
CA ILE A 457 -15.37 -16.69 30.24
C ILE A 457 -16.59 -17.19 29.46
N PRO A 458 -17.00 -18.46 29.61
CA PRO A 458 -18.03 -19.06 28.76
C PRO A 458 -19.30 -18.23 28.66
N GLN A 459 -19.69 -17.80 27.46
CA GLN A 459 -20.89 -16.98 27.25
C GLN A 459 -22.18 -17.62 27.79
N LYS A 460 -22.25 -18.95 27.77
CA LYS A 460 -23.38 -19.72 28.34
C LYS A 460 -23.60 -19.50 29.85
N GLU A 461 -22.59 -19.00 30.57
CA GLU A 461 -22.66 -18.66 32.00
C GLU A 461 -23.13 -17.22 32.22
N TRP A 462 -23.24 -16.43 31.15
CA TRP A 462 -23.79 -15.08 31.16
C TRP A 462 -25.25 -15.07 30.71
N LYS A 463 -26.01 -14.10 31.21
CA LYS A 463 -27.39 -13.85 30.79
C LYS A 463 -27.63 -12.36 30.65
N VAL A 464 -28.27 -11.95 29.55
CA VAL A 464 -28.82 -10.60 29.40
C VAL A 464 -30.04 -10.45 30.30
N THR A 465 -30.02 -9.45 31.18
CA THR A 465 -31.08 -9.21 32.17
C THR A 465 -31.78 -7.86 32.03
N GLY A 466 -31.30 -7.00 31.14
CA GLY A 466 -31.87 -5.68 30.89
C GLY A 466 -31.24 -5.03 29.67
N PHE A 467 -31.93 -4.07 29.06
CA PHE A 467 -31.45 -3.30 27.91
C PHE A 467 -32.24 -1.99 27.78
N SER A 468 -31.67 -0.99 27.10
CA SER A 468 -32.35 0.29 26.83
C SER A 468 -33.45 0.16 25.78
N SER A 469 -33.15 -0.51 24.67
CA SER A 469 -34.05 -0.75 23.56
C SER A 469 -33.57 -1.97 22.76
N GLU A 470 -34.45 -2.56 21.96
CA GLU A 470 -34.13 -3.58 20.97
C GLU A 470 -35.08 -3.46 19.77
N GLU A 471 -34.58 -3.73 18.57
CA GLU A 471 -35.40 -3.74 17.36
C GLU A 471 -35.98 -5.13 17.13
N THR A 472 -37.28 -5.28 17.34
CA THR A 472 -37.99 -6.58 17.18
C THR A 472 -39.00 -6.57 16.04
N VAL A 473 -39.14 -5.44 15.33
CA VAL A 473 -40.09 -5.28 14.23
C VAL A 473 -39.35 -5.15 12.90
N GLY A 474 -38.45 -4.16 12.80
CA GLY A 474 -37.64 -3.88 11.61
C GLY A 474 -36.69 -5.02 11.25
N GLU A 475 -36.12 -5.69 12.26
CA GLU A 475 -35.18 -6.82 12.11
C GLU A 475 -35.85 -8.19 12.12
N LYS A 476 -37.18 -8.24 12.29
CA LYS A 476 -37.99 -9.47 12.38
C LYS A 476 -37.53 -10.42 13.49
N ASP A 477 -36.89 -11.54 13.10
CA ASP A 477 -36.39 -12.58 14.01
C ASP A 477 -35.01 -12.21 14.62
N ASN A 478 -34.43 -11.08 14.21
CA ASN A 478 -33.15 -10.57 14.70
C ASN A 478 -33.33 -9.30 15.56
N GLY A 479 -32.24 -8.69 16.02
CA GLY A 479 -32.24 -7.39 16.70
C GLY A 479 -32.41 -7.42 18.23
N ARG A 480 -32.66 -8.60 18.81
CA ARG A 480 -32.84 -8.78 20.27
C ARG A 480 -31.54 -8.67 21.05
N ALA A 481 -31.61 -8.06 22.23
CA ALA A 481 -30.45 -7.90 23.11
C ALA A 481 -29.82 -9.25 23.52
N ALA A 482 -30.62 -10.30 23.66
CA ALA A 482 -30.16 -11.63 24.05
C ALA A 482 -29.21 -12.28 23.01
N PHE A 483 -29.22 -11.85 21.75
CA PHE A 483 -28.39 -12.44 20.70
C PHE A 483 -26.90 -12.14 20.89
N VAL A 484 -26.54 -11.14 21.71
CA VAL A 484 -25.13 -10.85 21.98
C VAL A 484 -24.36 -11.94 22.73
N LEU A 485 -25.03 -13.02 23.15
CA LEU A 485 -24.45 -14.16 23.88
C LEU A 485 -24.76 -15.51 23.22
N ASP A 486 -25.23 -15.54 21.97
CA ASP A 486 -25.64 -16.78 21.32
C ASP A 486 -24.53 -17.48 20.51
N GLY A 487 -23.37 -16.83 20.39
CA GLY A 487 -22.16 -17.32 19.75
C GLY A 487 -22.21 -17.24 18.21
N LYS A 488 -23.13 -16.47 17.62
CA LYS A 488 -23.34 -16.40 16.17
C LYS A 488 -23.20 -14.96 15.67
N LEU A 489 -22.17 -14.72 14.86
CA LEU A 489 -21.96 -13.43 14.21
C LEU A 489 -23.06 -13.00 13.22
N GLY A 490 -24.01 -13.89 12.88
CA GLY A 490 -25.14 -13.60 11.99
C GLY A 490 -26.39 -13.06 12.71
N THR A 491 -26.44 -13.17 14.04
CA THR A 491 -27.49 -12.57 14.90
C THR A 491 -26.89 -11.40 15.66
N PHE A 492 -27.71 -10.42 16.03
CA PHE A 492 -27.24 -9.19 16.67
C PHE A 492 -28.33 -8.54 17.50
N TRP A 493 -27.90 -7.81 18.52
CA TRP A 493 -28.69 -6.73 19.11
C TRP A 493 -28.63 -5.52 18.18
N HIS A 494 -29.78 -4.87 18.00
CA HIS A 494 -29.85 -3.56 17.36
C HIS A 494 -30.75 -2.67 18.21
N SER A 495 -30.33 -1.43 18.47
CA SER A 495 -31.19 -0.42 19.11
C SER A 495 -32.40 -0.13 18.24
N GLU A 496 -33.58 0.02 18.83
CA GLU A 496 -34.82 0.26 18.08
C GLU A 496 -34.70 1.44 17.06
N TRP A 497 -35.04 1.18 15.81
CA TRP A 497 -34.93 2.14 14.69
C TRP A 497 -36.23 2.34 13.91
N MET A 498 -37.15 1.38 13.91
CA MET A 498 -38.36 1.40 13.10
C MET A 498 -39.33 2.54 13.48
N SER A 499 -39.52 2.77 14.78
CA SER A 499 -40.38 3.83 15.35
C SER A 499 -39.65 5.16 15.58
N LYS A 500 -38.31 5.17 15.47
CA LYS A 500 -37.43 6.33 15.70
C LYS A 500 -37.52 6.94 17.10
N THR A 501 -37.94 6.15 18.10
CA THR A 501 -38.09 6.65 19.48
C THR A 501 -36.81 6.48 20.31
N HIS A 502 -35.90 5.60 19.89
CA HIS A 502 -34.63 5.32 20.57
C HIS A 502 -33.42 5.58 19.65
N ASN A 503 -33.48 6.65 18.85
CA ASN A 503 -32.44 7.02 17.90
C ASN A 503 -31.32 7.89 18.50
N HIS A 504 -31.15 7.91 19.83
CA HIS A 504 -30.11 8.67 20.51
C HIS A 504 -29.50 7.88 21.67
N TYR A 505 -28.21 8.08 21.92
CA TYR A 505 -27.53 7.63 23.13
C TYR A 505 -28.13 8.33 24.37
N PRO A 506 -28.11 7.69 25.56
CA PRO A 506 -27.38 6.46 25.88
C PRO A 506 -28.15 5.17 25.60
N HIS A 507 -27.41 4.15 25.16
CA HIS A 507 -27.90 2.76 25.11
C HIS A 507 -27.26 1.93 26.21
N TYR A 508 -27.93 0.87 26.67
CA TYR A 508 -27.33 -0.06 27.63
C TYR A 508 -27.76 -1.50 27.41
N ILE A 509 -26.90 -2.43 27.83
CA ILE A 509 -27.23 -3.84 28.06
C ILE A 509 -26.72 -4.22 29.45
N ASP A 510 -27.55 -4.96 30.19
CA ASP A 510 -27.27 -5.50 31.51
C ASP A 510 -27.06 -7.00 31.45
N PHE A 511 -26.08 -7.47 32.19
CA PHE A 511 -25.65 -8.86 32.25
C PHE A 511 -25.60 -9.34 33.69
N LYS A 512 -25.80 -10.65 33.88
CA LYS A 512 -25.45 -11.38 35.09
C LYS A 512 -24.66 -12.63 34.73
N HIS A 513 -23.70 -12.97 35.58
CA HIS A 513 -22.93 -14.20 35.46
C HIS A 513 -23.36 -15.22 36.52
N GLN A 514 -23.32 -16.51 36.17
CA GLN A 514 -23.49 -17.62 37.10
C GLN A 514 -22.15 -17.97 37.75
N GLY A 515 -22.01 -17.69 39.04
CA GLY A 515 -20.78 -17.86 39.80
C GLY A 515 -19.90 -16.62 39.82
N GLU A 516 -18.92 -16.62 40.70
CA GLU A 516 -17.96 -15.51 40.83
C GLU A 516 -16.99 -15.47 39.64
N VAL A 517 -16.72 -14.27 39.12
CA VAL A 517 -15.77 -14.07 38.01
C VAL A 517 -14.86 -12.88 38.22
N GLN A 518 -13.69 -12.97 37.59
CA GLN A 518 -12.72 -11.89 37.49
C GLN A 518 -12.60 -11.49 36.03
N LEU A 519 -13.16 -10.32 35.72
CA LEU A 519 -13.24 -9.78 34.37
C LEU A 519 -12.11 -8.77 34.16
N SER A 520 -11.39 -8.87 33.05
CA SER A 520 -10.28 -7.95 32.72
C SER A 520 -10.43 -7.32 31.35
N ARG A 521 -11.15 -7.96 30.42
CA ARG A 521 -11.47 -7.40 29.10
C ARG A 521 -12.89 -7.76 28.69
N ILE A 522 -13.55 -6.86 27.97
CA ILE A 522 -14.82 -7.10 27.29
C ILE A 522 -14.62 -6.79 25.81
N VAL A 523 -15.02 -7.71 24.92
CA VAL A 523 -14.90 -7.54 23.47
C VAL A 523 -16.29 -7.47 22.88
N LEU A 524 -16.53 -6.47 22.04
CA LEU A 524 -17.77 -6.26 21.28
C LEU A 524 -17.47 -6.55 19.81
N LEU A 525 -18.26 -7.41 19.18
CA LEU A 525 -18.13 -7.75 17.76
C LEU A 525 -19.35 -7.25 16.98
N ASN A 526 -19.11 -6.66 15.82
CA ASN A 526 -20.13 -6.24 14.88
C ASN A 526 -20.27 -7.25 13.73
N GLU A 527 -21.49 -7.42 13.24
CA GLU A 527 -21.76 -8.13 11.98
C GLU A 527 -21.34 -7.25 10.80
N ALA A 528 -20.92 -7.88 9.69
CA ALA A 528 -20.34 -7.17 8.55
C ALA A 528 -21.25 -6.08 7.94
N LYS A 529 -22.58 -6.24 7.98
CA LYS A 529 -23.54 -5.23 7.49
C LYS A 529 -23.65 -4.02 8.43
N HIS A 530 -23.24 -4.18 9.68
CA HIS A 530 -23.22 -3.15 10.71
C HIS A 530 -21.78 -2.64 10.98
N SER A 531 -20.91 -2.71 9.97
CA SER A 531 -19.53 -2.22 10.00
C SER A 531 -19.38 -0.70 9.77
N SER A 532 -20.48 0.01 9.52
CA SER A 532 -20.47 1.47 9.43
C SER A 532 -20.25 2.11 10.80
N SER A 533 -19.60 3.28 10.83
CA SER A 533 -19.43 4.10 12.03
C SER A 533 -20.76 4.48 12.71
N ASN A 534 -21.87 4.42 12.00
CA ASN A 534 -23.19 4.80 12.52
C ASN A 534 -23.75 3.82 13.55
N TYR A 535 -23.22 2.60 13.63
CA TYR A 535 -23.71 1.55 14.54
C TYR A 535 -22.78 1.30 15.74
N ARG A 536 -21.69 2.07 15.86
CA ARG A 536 -20.61 1.82 16.80
C ARG A 536 -20.56 2.91 17.86
N ALA A 537 -20.44 2.48 19.12
CA ALA A 537 -20.23 3.39 20.23
C ALA A 537 -18.80 3.95 20.20
N ARG A 538 -18.65 5.21 20.59
CA ARG A 538 -17.38 5.88 20.85
C ARG A 538 -17.01 5.84 22.33
N THR A 539 -18.00 5.83 23.21
CA THR A 539 -17.79 5.90 24.66
C THR A 539 -18.71 4.94 25.41
N VAL A 540 -18.17 4.19 26.37
CA VAL A 540 -18.92 3.26 27.23
C VAL A 540 -18.55 3.44 28.70
N SER A 541 -19.55 3.45 29.56
CA SER A 541 -19.43 3.39 31.02
C SER A 541 -19.72 1.96 31.48
N VAL A 542 -18.74 1.32 32.12
CA VAL A 542 -18.90 0.00 32.74
C VAL A 542 -19.37 0.20 34.17
N GLN A 543 -20.53 -0.36 34.51
CA GLN A 543 -21.16 -0.18 35.82
C GLN A 543 -21.49 -1.52 36.45
N VAL A 544 -21.51 -1.56 37.79
CA VAL A 544 -21.88 -2.75 38.55
C VAL A 544 -23.03 -2.42 39.49
N ALA A 545 -23.95 -3.37 39.65
CA ALA A 545 -25.06 -3.25 40.57
C ALA A 545 -24.54 -3.18 42.02
N ASP A 546 -24.98 -2.17 42.76
CA ASP A 546 -24.73 -2.07 44.19
C ASP A 546 -25.76 -2.90 44.98
N PRO A 547 -25.51 -3.19 46.28
CA PRO A 547 -26.41 -3.99 47.10
C PRO A 547 -27.82 -3.39 47.30
N MET A 548 -28.01 -2.09 47.02
CA MET A 548 -29.28 -1.39 47.16
C MET A 548 -30.04 -1.29 45.81
N GLY A 549 -29.54 -1.92 44.75
CA GLY A 549 -30.15 -1.94 43.43
C GLY A 549 -29.79 -0.77 42.51
N GLY A 550 -28.87 0.11 42.93
CA GLY A 550 -28.31 1.18 42.11
C GLY A 550 -27.16 0.71 41.21
N TRP A 551 -26.68 1.57 40.31
CA TRP A 551 -25.57 1.29 39.41
C TRP A 551 -24.37 2.18 39.73
N LYS A 552 -23.23 1.55 40.07
CA LYS A 552 -21.97 2.25 40.33
C LYS A 552 -21.00 2.09 39.16
N THR A 553 -20.59 3.21 38.58
CA THR A 553 -19.57 3.24 37.51
C THR A 553 -18.21 2.78 38.05
N GLN A 554 -17.63 1.79 37.37
CA GLN A 554 -16.28 1.27 37.63
C GLN A 554 -15.24 1.93 36.73
N GLY A 555 -15.64 2.35 35.53
CA GLY A 555 -14.79 3.09 34.60
C GLY A 555 -15.54 3.57 33.36
N VAL A 556 -14.96 4.57 32.68
CA VAL A 556 -15.44 5.07 31.40
C VAL A 556 -14.33 4.88 30.38
N TYR A 557 -14.66 4.29 29.23
CA TYR A 557 -13.71 3.85 28.24
C TYR A 557 -14.07 4.41 26.86
N GLY A 558 -13.04 4.84 26.12
CA GLY A 558 -13.16 5.13 24.70
C GLY A 558 -13.06 3.84 23.89
N LEU A 559 -13.93 3.69 22.90
CA LEU A 559 -13.97 2.55 22.00
C LEU A 559 -13.48 2.97 20.62
N ALA A 560 -12.74 2.11 19.93
CA ALA A 560 -12.23 2.38 18.58
C ALA A 560 -13.35 2.23 17.52
N ASN A 561 -13.26 2.96 16.40
CA ASN A 561 -14.17 2.79 15.27
C ASN A 561 -13.76 1.57 14.42
N ALA A 562 -14.01 0.37 14.93
CA ALA A 562 -13.65 -0.90 14.30
C ALA A 562 -14.74 -1.95 14.51
N ASP A 563 -14.76 -3.01 13.67
CA ASP A 563 -15.71 -4.13 13.77
C ASP A 563 -15.58 -4.91 15.09
N GLN A 564 -14.41 -4.81 15.72
CA GLN A 564 -14.15 -5.31 17.06
C GLN A 564 -13.79 -4.12 17.95
N GLN A 565 -14.54 -3.92 19.01
CA GLN A 565 -14.27 -2.90 20.03
C GLN A 565 -13.86 -3.58 21.34
N GLU A 566 -12.76 -3.14 21.94
CA GLU A 566 -12.25 -3.75 23.18
C GLU A 566 -12.34 -2.76 24.34
N ILE A 567 -12.88 -3.23 25.47
CA ILE A 567 -12.89 -2.55 26.76
C ILE A 567 -11.85 -3.25 27.65
N ILE A 568 -10.63 -2.74 27.66
CA ILE A 568 -9.58 -3.22 28.57
C ILE A 568 -9.76 -2.52 29.91
N LEU A 569 -10.17 -3.26 30.94
CA LEU A 569 -10.46 -2.68 32.25
C LEU A 569 -9.16 -2.24 32.93
N THR A 570 -9.17 -1.03 33.50
CA THR A 570 -7.99 -0.46 34.18
C THR A 570 -7.59 -1.25 35.43
N GLN A 571 -8.55 -1.96 36.02
CA GLN A 571 -8.38 -2.91 37.11
C GLN A 571 -9.28 -4.12 36.85
N THR A 572 -8.84 -5.32 37.23
CA THR A 572 -9.67 -6.53 37.16
C THR A 572 -10.93 -6.34 37.99
N LEU A 573 -12.08 -6.44 37.34
CA LEU A 573 -13.39 -6.29 37.93
C LEU A 573 -13.84 -7.63 38.49
N LYS A 574 -14.01 -7.69 39.81
CA LYS A 574 -14.56 -8.86 40.50
C LYS A 574 -16.08 -8.74 40.56
N LEU A 575 -16.78 -9.74 40.07
CA LEU A 575 -18.24 -9.85 40.17
C LEU A 575 -18.59 -11.06 41.01
N SER A 576 -19.41 -10.85 42.04
CA SER A 576 -20.01 -11.95 42.80
C SER A 576 -21.10 -12.65 41.98
N ASP A 577 -21.45 -13.89 42.37
CA ASP A 577 -22.53 -14.65 41.71
C ASP A 577 -23.82 -13.84 41.58
N GLY A 578 -24.35 -13.75 40.36
CA GLY A 578 -25.58 -13.02 40.06
C GLY A 578 -25.51 -11.50 40.20
N GLN A 579 -24.33 -10.91 40.44
CA GLN A 579 -24.15 -9.46 40.49
C GLN A 579 -24.33 -8.86 39.09
N GLY A 580 -25.07 -7.75 39.00
CA GLY A 580 -25.36 -7.08 37.73
C GLY A 580 -24.15 -6.33 37.18
N LEU A 581 -23.89 -6.47 35.88
CA LEU A 581 -22.91 -5.71 35.09
C LEU A 581 -23.66 -4.95 34.00
N ARG A 582 -23.44 -3.64 33.86
CA ARG A 582 -24.05 -2.80 32.82
C ARG A 582 -22.99 -2.22 31.92
N LEU A 583 -23.17 -2.37 30.61
CA LEU A 583 -22.45 -1.62 29.59
C LEU A 583 -23.35 -0.48 29.14
N ARG A 584 -23.06 0.74 29.59
CA ARG A 584 -23.84 1.94 29.25
C ARG A 584 -23.07 2.77 28.22
N PHE A 585 -23.45 2.66 26.96
CA PHE A 585 -22.88 3.42 25.85
C PHE A 585 -23.44 4.84 25.85
N THR A 586 -22.60 5.85 25.74
CA THR A 586 -23.00 7.26 25.94
C THR A 586 -22.77 8.15 24.73
N GLU A 587 -22.03 7.67 23.72
CA GLU A 587 -21.70 8.42 22.51
C GLU A 587 -21.41 7.43 21.38
N GLY A 588 -21.70 7.79 20.13
CA GLY A 588 -21.39 7.01 18.91
C GLY A 588 -20.49 7.76 17.94
N TYR A 589 -20.03 7.08 16.87
CA TYR A 589 -19.20 7.70 15.83
C TYR A 589 -19.99 8.36 14.69
N GLY A 590 -21.25 7.97 14.48
CA GLY A 590 -22.11 8.52 13.44
C GLY A 590 -22.47 9.99 13.65
N GLN A 591 -22.66 10.72 12.55
CA GLN A 591 -23.21 12.08 12.56
C GLN A 591 -24.73 11.99 12.36
N GLY A 592 -25.53 12.27 13.40
CA GLY A 592 -27.00 12.20 13.34
C GLY A 592 -27.61 11.23 14.35
N GLU A 593 -28.52 10.36 13.90
CA GLU A 593 -29.19 9.34 14.72
C GLU A 593 -28.17 8.34 15.29
N GLY A 594 -28.18 8.16 16.61
CA GLY A 594 -27.25 7.33 17.37
C GLY A 594 -27.76 5.90 17.57
N PHE A 595 -27.89 5.15 16.48
CA PHE A 595 -28.20 3.72 16.56
C PHE A 595 -26.97 2.91 16.96
N MET A 596 -27.19 1.70 17.46
CA MET A 596 -26.12 0.80 17.86
C MET A 596 -26.49 -0.64 17.55
N ALA A 597 -25.54 -1.39 17.02
CA ALA A 597 -25.68 -2.83 16.81
C ALA A 597 -24.45 -3.58 17.35
N ILE A 598 -24.68 -4.71 18.01
CA ILE A 598 -23.64 -5.63 18.48
C ILE A 598 -24.06 -7.05 18.12
N ALA A 599 -23.21 -7.79 17.42
CA ALA A 599 -23.41 -9.20 17.14
C ALA A 599 -23.09 -10.06 18.37
N GLU A 600 -21.92 -9.86 18.99
CA GLU A 600 -21.46 -10.67 20.12
C GLU A 600 -20.76 -9.82 21.18
N VAL A 601 -20.94 -10.20 22.46
CA VAL A 601 -20.18 -9.69 23.60
C VAL A 601 -19.42 -10.84 24.24
N LYS A 602 -18.09 -10.73 24.30
CA LYS A 602 -17.22 -11.68 24.99
C LYS A 602 -16.68 -11.06 26.27
N PHE A 603 -16.76 -11.82 27.35
CA PHE A 603 -16.22 -11.46 28.64
C PHE A 603 -14.98 -12.28 28.90
N GLU A 604 -13.87 -11.65 29.26
CA GLU A 604 -12.59 -12.35 29.35
C GLU A 604 -11.85 -12.04 30.66
N GLY A 605 -11.41 -13.11 31.30
CA GLY A 605 -10.47 -13.06 32.42
C GLY A 605 -9.05 -13.02 31.88
N LYS A 606 -8.12 -12.45 32.66
CA LYS A 606 -6.71 -12.45 32.30
C LYS A 606 -5.99 -13.65 32.91
N ASN A 607 -5.09 -14.29 32.16
CA ASN A 607 -4.25 -15.39 32.62
C ASN A 607 -2.81 -14.91 32.90
N PRO A 608 -2.41 -14.64 34.15
CA PRO A 608 -1.06 -14.16 34.48
C PRO A 608 0.04 -15.16 34.14
N ASP A 609 -0.24 -16.46 34.19
CA ASP A 609 0.75 -17.50 33.83
C ASP A 609 1.12 -17.41 32.36
N ARG A 610 0.16 -17.05 31.49
CA ARG A 610 0.48 -16.81 30.07
C ARG A 610 1.43 -15.63 29.87
N LEU A 611 1.37 -14.57 30.69
CA LEU A 611 2.38 -13.49 30.63
C LEU A 611 3.77 -13.99 31.01
N ARG A 612 3.86 -14.85 32.02
CA ARG A 612 5.13 -15.45 32.46
C ARG A 612 5.72 -16.35 31.38
N GLU A 613 4.88 -17.20 30.77
CA GLU A 613 5.25 -18.01 29.62
C GLU A 613 5.76 -17.15 28.47
N LEU A 614 5.07 -16.05 28.12
CA LEU A 614 5.52 -15.15 27.06
C LEU A 614 6.90 -14.55 27.33
N VAL A 615 7.19 -14.13 28.58
CA VAL A 615 8.52 -13.64 28.97
C VAL A 615 9.56 -14.75 28.81
N ALA A 616 9.30 -15.94 29.36
CA ALA A 616 10.21 -17.07 29.25
C ALA A 616 10.45 -17.49 27.79
N GLU A 617 9.42 -17.45 26.94
CA GLU A 617 9.52 -17.70 25.50
C GLU A 617 10.43 -16.68 24.81
N GLN A 618 10.35 -15.38 25.16
CA GLN A 618 11.25 -14.36 24.58
C GLN A 618 12.72 -14.61 24.98
N TYR A 619 12.97 -15.09 26.21
CA TYR A 619 14.32 -15.49 26.65
C TYR A 619 14.84 -16.71 25.91
N ALA A 620 14.05 -17.77 25.83
CA ALA A 620 14.45 -19.01 25.18
C ALA A 620 14.75 -18.83 23.69
N LYS A 621 14.08 -17.86 23.05
CA LYS A 621 14.22 -17.57 21.63
C LYS A 621 15.15 -16.37 21.33
N ALA A 622 15.82 -15.82 22.34
CA ALA A 622 16.77 -14.73 22.14
C ALA A 622 17.86 -15.12 21.12
N ASP A 623 18.34 -14.15 20.33
CA ASP A 623 19.33 -14.33 19.23
C ASP A 623 18.88 -15.25 18.08
N GLN A 624 17.62 -15.67 18.06
CA GLN A 624 17.04 -16.40 16.94
C GLN A 624 16.37 -15.45 15.95
N TRP A 625 16.27 -15.91 14.71
CA TRP A 625 15.50 -15.24 13.68
C TRP A 625 14.03 -15.03 14.10
N ASN A 626 13.47 -13.88 13.73
CA ASN A 626 12.15 -13.39 14.11
C ASN A 626 11.94 -13.14 15.62
N HIS A 627 13.03 -13.11 16.41
CA HIS A 627 13.06 -12.78 17.83
C HIS A 627 14.04 -11.64 18.13
N TYR A 628 14.20 -11.28 19.40
CA TYR A 628 15.04 -10.15 19.81
C TYR A 628 16.50 -10.60 20.10
N PRO A 629 17.49 -9.72 19.88
CA PRO A 629 18.84 -9.94 20.34
C PRO A 629 18.86 -10.17 21.85
N LYS A 630 19.73 -11.07 22.31
CA LYS A 630 19.85 -11.36 23.74
C LYS A 630 20.12 -10.12 24.58
N THR A 631 20.92 -9.19 24.06
CA THR A 631 21.18 -7.90 24.71
C THR A 631 19.92 -7.07 24.94
N ASP A 632 18.96 -7.09 24.01
CA ASP A 632 17.69 -6.38 24.16
C ASP A 632 16.76 -7.12 25.12
N VAL A 633 16.69 -8.45 25.01
CA VAL A 633 15.88 -9.29 25.91
C VAL A 633 16.32 -9.12 27.35
N GLU A 634 17.61 -9.26 27.65
CA GLU A 634 18.16 -9.09 29.00
C GLU A 634 17.94 -7.66 29.50
N LYS A 635 18.14 -6.65 28.64
CA LYS A 635 17.95 -5.25 29.02
C LYS A 635 16.51 -4.90 29.39
N TYR A 636 15.52 -5.43 28.66
CA TYR A 636 14.12 -5.03 28.84
C TYR A 636 13.30 -6.02 29.67
N LEU A 637 13.69 -7.29 29.71
CA LEU A 637 12.99 -8.34 30.45
C LEU A 637 13.81 -8.89 31.64
N GLY A 638 15.08 -8.49 31.81
CA GLY A 638 16.01 -8.94 32.88
C GLY A 638 15.37 -9.00 34.24
N GLU A 639 15.03 -7.82 34.71
CA GLU A 639 14.52 -7.62 36.06
C GLU A 639 13.26 -8.44 36.35
N VAL A 640 12.32 -8.51 35.39
CA VAL A 640 11.07 -9.26 35.59
C VAL A 640 11.28 -10.77 35.48
N ASN A 641 12.26 -11.22 34.69
CA ASN A 641 12.59 -12.64 34.53
C ASN A 641 13.29 -13.21 35.78
N ASP A 642 14.19 -12.44 36.41
CA ASP A 642 14.86 -12.86 37.65
C ASP A 642 13.87 -13.10 38.80
N ARG A 643 12.71 -12.42 38.74
CA ARG A 643 11.60 -12.56 39.70
C ARG A 643 10.30 -13.01 39.04
N LEU A 644 10.37 -13.85 38.00
CA LEU A 644 9.22 -14.20 37.14
C LEU A 644 7.97 -14.67 37.91
N ASN A 645 8.17 -15.44 38.98
CA ASN A 645 7.09 -15.99 39.80
C ASN A 645 6.41 -14.92 40.70
N THR A 646 7.11 -13.84 41.04
CA THR A 646 6.61 -12.78 41.93
C THR A 646 6.35 -11.45 41.22
N ALA A 647 6.79 -11.30 39.96
CA ALA A 647 6.50 -10.15 39.12
C ALA A 647 5.00 -9.96 38.92
N THR A 648 4.55 -8.72 39.03
CA THR A 648 3.14 -8.36 38.84
C THR A 648 2.79 -8.34 37.35
N GLU A 649 1.51 -8.52 37.03
CA GLU A 649 1.02 -8.45 35.66
C GLU A 649 1.39 -7.15 34.95
N LYS A 650 1.35 -6.03 35.69
CA LYS A 650 1.66 -4.70 35.16
C LYS A 650 3.14 -4.60 34.78
N GLU A 651 4.03 -5.15 35.61
CA GLU A 651 5.47 -5.19 35.33
C GLU A 651 5.78 -6.08 34.12
N LEU A 652 5.21 -7.30 34.07
CA LEU A 652 5.38 -8.23 32.95
C LEU A 652 4.90 -7.61 31.63
N SER A 653 3.68 -7.05 31.63
CA SER A 653 3.10 -6.40 30.44
C SER A 653 3.93 -5.20 30.01
N HIS A 654 4.38 -4.37 30.95
CA HIS A 654 5.20 -3.19 30.66
C HIS A 654 6.57 -3.56 30.09
N ALA A 655 7.20 -4.62 30.60
CA ALA A 655 8.48 -5.13 30.13
C ALA A 655 8.36 -5.66 28.68
N LEU A 656 7.34 -6.48 28.39
CA LEU A 656 7.07 -6.99 27.04
C LEU A 656 6.78 -5.87 26.03
N VAL A 657 5.94 -4.90 26.41
CA VAL A 657 5.69 -3.71 25.57
C VAL A 657 6.96 -2.89 25.37
N SER A 658 7.79 -2.73 26.41
CA SER A 658 9.06 -2.02 26.32
C SER A 658 10.03 -2.72 25.37
N LEU A 659 10.14 -4.05 25.43
CA LEU A 659 10.92 -4.84 24.49
C LEU A 659 10.42 -4.62 23.05
N ALA A 660 9.11 -4.67 22.82
CA ALA A 660 8.56 -4.47 21.49
C ALA A 660 8.72 -3.04 20.95
N GLN A 661 8.65 -2.04 21.83
CA GLN A 661 8.80 -0.63 21.46
C GLN A 661 10.25 -0.21 21.23
N LYS A 662 11.19 -0.80 21.96
CA LYS A 662 12.59 -0.31 22.03
C LYS A 662 13.60 -1.33 21.54
N GLY A 663 13.32 -2.61 21.74
CA GLY A 663 14.09 -3.69 21.14
C GLY A 663 13.83 -3.78 19.64
N LYS A 664 14.72 -4.48 18.96
CA LYS A 664 14.67 -4.64 17.51
C LYS A 664 14.64 -6.12 17.18
N VAL A 665 13.61 -6.57 16.46
CA VAL A 665 13.54 -7.97 16.06
C VAL A 665 14.60 -8.27 14.98
N ILE A 666 15.28 -9.39 15.14
CA ILE A 666 16.20 -9.95 14.17
C ILE A 666 15.38 -10.56 13.02
N LYS A 667 15.09 -9.76 12.00
CA LYS A 667 14.34 -10.22 10.82
C LYS A 667 15.27 -10.78 9.76
N TYR A 668 14.74 -11.70 8.95
CA TYR A 668 15.43 -12.19 7.78
C TYR A 668 14.51 -12.38 6.58
N VAL A 669 15.15 -12.49 5.42
CA VAL A 669 14.51 -12.93 4.18
C VAL A 669 15.32 -14.06 3.58
N PRO A 670 14.74 -15.23 3.28
CA PRO A 670 15.43 -16.26 2.52
C PRO A 670 15.71 -15.78 1.10
N ILE A 671 16.94 -15.96 0.64
CA ILE A 671 17.30 -15.68 -0.76
C ILE A 671 17.04 -16.94 -1.58
N ASP A 672 16.00 -16.92 -2.41
CA ASP A 672 15.66 -18.02 -3.31
C ASP A 672 16.13 -17.80 -4.76
N LYS A 673 16.49 -16.57 -5.11
CA LYS A 673 17.02 -16.21 -6.42
C LYS A 673 18.23 -15.29 -6.24
N LEU A 674 19.30 -15.53 -7.00
CA LEU A 674 20.50 -14.68 -6.94
C LEU A 674 20.23 -13.23 -7.37
N SER A 675 19.19 -13.01 -8.19
CA SER A 675 18.73 -11.67 -8.57
C SER A 675 18.21 -10.85 -7.38
N SER A 676 17.84 -11.51 -6.28
CA SER A 676 17.37 -10.86 -5.04
C SER A 676 18.51 -10.43 -4.11
N LEU A 677 19.77 -10.71 -4.46
CA LEU A 677 20.91 -10.19 -3.72
C LEU A 677 20.99 -8.66 -3.87
N ASN A 678 21.31 -8.01 -2.76
CA ASN A 678 21.36 -6.59 -2.58
C ASN A 678 22.68 -6.23 -1.88
N ALA A 679 23.51 -5.45 -2.55
CA ALA A 679 24.83 -5.10 -2.01
C ALA A 679 24.76 -4.19 -0.78
N GLU A 680 23.61 -3.59 -0.50
CA GLU A 680 23.34 -2.73 0.67
C GLU A 680 22.79 -3.54 1.86
N ARG A 681 22.91 -4.87 1.82
CA ARG A 681 22.38 -5.78 2.85
C ARG A 681 23.43 -6.75 3.35
N CYS A 682 23.27 -7.13 4.61
CA CYS A 682 24.09 -8.16 5.25
C CYS A 682 23.45 -9.53 5.02
N TYR A 683 24.27 -10.57 4.97
CA TYR A 683 23.85 -11.94 4.72
C TYR A 683 24.42 -12.89 5.77
N VAL A 684 23.61 -13.84 6.18
CA VAL A 684 24.03 -15.03 6.94
C VAL A 684 23.92 -16.23 6.02
N LEU A 685 24.99 -17.03 5.95
CA LEU A 685 25.03 -18.25 5.15
C LEU A 685 24.94 -19.45 6.10
N THR A 686 23.95 -20.31 5.90
CA THR A 686 23.85 -21.58 6.62
C THR A 686 23.96 -22.75 5.66
N ASN A 687 24.39 -23.90 6.14
CA ASN A 687 24.50 -25.09 5.34
C ASN A 687 23.16 -25.84 5.29
N ALA A 688 22.67 -26.13 4.09
CA ALA A 688 21.38 -26.78 3.91
C ALA A 688 21.40 -28.27 4.30
N GLU A 689 22.57 -28.90 4.29
CA GLU A 689 22.72 -30.35 4.48
C GLU A 689 23.25 -30.69 5.88
N VAL A 690 24.02 -29.79 6.50
CA VAL A 690 24.60 -30.00 7.85
C VAL A 690 24.20 -28.94 8.89
N SER A 691 23.23 -28.06 8.57
CA SER A 691 22.58 -27.08 9.47
C SER A 691 23.43 -25.93 10.03
N GLY A 692 24.77 -25.97 9.96
CA GLY A 692 25.61 -24.94 10.58
C GLY A 692 25.68 -23.59 9.85
N THR A 693 26.08 -22.53 10.56
CA THR A 693 26.29 -21.16 10.08
C THR A 693 27.76 -20.90 9.73
N LEU A 694 28.02 -20.31 8.56
CA LEU A 694 29.36 -19.89 8.14
C LEU A 694 29.79 -18.65 8.95
N VAL A 695 30.92 -18.77 9.64
CA VAL A 695 31.49 -17.69 10.45
C VAL A 695 32.96 -17.46 10.09
N GLN A 696 33.44 -16.26 10.37
CA GLN A 696 34.85 -15.94 10.38
C GLN A 696 35.26 -15.41 11.76
N PRO A 697 35.81 -16.26 12.64
CA PRO A 697 36.31 -15.83 13.94
C PRO A 697 37.46 -14.83 13.81
N LEU A 698 37.53 -13.88 14.75
CA LEU A 698 38.65 -12.93 14.85
C LEU A 698 39.98 -13.67 14.96
N LYS A 699 41.00 -13.21 14.21
CA LYS A 699 42.37 -13.76 14.19
C LYS A 699 42.48 -15.20 13.63
N SER A 700 41.40 -15.79 13.11
CA SER A 700 41.49 -17.05 12.38
C SER A 700 41.97 -16.82 10.94
N ALA A 701 42.81 -17.72 10.41
CA ALA A 701 43.23 -17.70 9.01
C ALA A 701 42.17 -18.30 8.06
N SER A 702 41.24 -19.09 8.61
CA SER A 702 40.22 -19.81 7.86
C SER A 702 38.82 -19.58 8.43
N PRO A 703 37.78 -19.55 7.57
CA PRO A 703 36.39 -19.57 8.02
C PRO A 703 36.05 -20.92 8.63
N SER A 704 35.04 -20.94 9.48
CA SER A 704 34.55 -22.15 10.14
C SER A 704 33.02 -22.22 10.18
N LEU A 705 32.51 -23.33 10.69
CA LEU A 705 31.07 -23.58 10.85
C LEU A 705 30.69 -23.58 12.35
N ARG A 706 29.58 -22.94 12.72
CA ARG A 706 29.02 -22.96 14.09
C ARG A 706 27.54 -23.37 14.05
N ASN A 707 26.89 -23.58 15.19
CA ASN A 707 25.47 -24.00 15.27
C ASN A 707 25.11 -25.31 14.51
N VAL A 708 26.02 -26.29 14.41
CA VAL A 708 25.69 -27.57 13.76
C VAL A 708 24.67 -28.34 14.60
N ASP A 709 23.57 -28.77 13.96
CA ASP A 709 22.53 -29.59 14.60
C ASP A 709 23.01 -31.04 14.71
N GLU A 710 23.18 -31.50 15.94
CA GLU A 710 23.58 -32.88 16.26
C GLU A 710 22.59 -33.92 15.74
N LYS A 711 21.33 -33.56 15.50
CA LYS A 711 20.34 -34.47 14.91
C LYS A 711 20.59 -34.73 13.43
N MET A 712 21.25 -33.80 12.74
CA MET A 712 21.56 -33.89 11.31
C MET A 712 22.96 -34.48 11.06
N VAL A 713 23.87 -34.38 12.04
CA VAL A 713 25.27 -34.81 11.90
C VAL A 713 25.69 -35.65 13.10
N LYS A 714 26.04 -36.91 12.82
CA LYS A 714 26.62 -37.80 13.82
C LYS A 714 28.10 -37.44 14.06
N ASP A 715 28.51 -37.37 15.34
CA ASP A 715 29.89 -37.14 15.78
C ASP A 715 30.50 -35.79 15.35
N ALA A 716 29.69 -34.73 15.26
CA ALA A 716 30.19 -33.38 15.03
C ALA A 716 31.15 -32.94 16.15
N GLN A 717 32.26 -32.27 15.81
CA GLN A 717 33.19 -31.77 16.83
C GLN A 717 32.57 -30.68 17.70
N GLU A 718 32.96 -30.61 18.99
CA GLU A 718 32.42 -29.65 19.97
C GLU A 718 32.53 -28.19 19.53
N ALA A 719 33.61 -27.84 18.82
CA ALA A 719 33.80 -26.52 18.24
C ALA A 719 32.59 -26.11 17.36
N TYR A 720 32.02 -27.01 16.57
CA TYR A 720 30.96 -26.67 15.61
C TYR A 720 29.56 -26.62 16.23
N LYS A 721 29.41 -27.21 17.42
CA LYS A 721 28.17 -27.13 18.22
C LYS A 721 28.05 -25.81 18.96
N GLN A 722 29.15 -25.07 19.09
CA GLN A 722 29.16 -23.78 19.78
C GLN A 722 28.11 -22.84 19.17
N ALA A 723 27.31 -22.26 20.05
CA ALA A 723 26.28 -21.31 19.67
C ALA A 723 26.92 -20.04 19.09
N THR A 724 26.37 -19.53 17.99
CA THR A 724 26.71 -18.23 17.42
C THR A 724 25.43 -17.51 17.07
N SER A 725 25.30 -16.28 17.55
CA SER A 725 24.15 -15.43 17.22
C SER A 725 24.20 -15.01 15.75
N VAL A 726 23.04 -14.93 15.10
CA VAL A 726 22.93 -14.38 13.74
C VAL A 726 23.18 -12.87 13.69
N THR A 727 23.23 -12.19 14.84
CA THR A 727 23.68 -10.80 14.97
C THR A 727 25.17 -10.66 15.20
N ASP A 728 25.89 -11.77 15.43
CA ASP A 728 27.34 -11.76 15.57
C ASP A 728 27.97 -11.33 14.24
N ALA A 729 28.84 -10.33 14.30
CA ALA A 729 29.54 -9.80 13.14
C ALA A 729 30.35 -10.86 12.38
N THR A 730 30.85 -11.88 13.07
CA THR A 730 31.59 -13.01 12.46
C THR A 730 30.71 -13.84 11.54
N ALA A 731 29.40 -13.90 11.78
CA ALA A 731 28.41 -14.63 10.98
C ALA A 731 27.83 -13.81 9.82
N ASN A 732 28.18 -12.52 9.71
CA ASN A 732 27.57 -11.59 8.77
C ASN A 732 28.51 -11.20 7.63
N TRP A 733 27.98 -11.32 6.41
CA TRP A 733 28.71 -11.24 5.16
C TRP A 733 28.08 -10.23 4.21
N LEU A 734 28.88 -9.58 3.38
CA LEU A 734 28.40 -8.88 2.18
C LEU A 734 28.62 -9.73 0.96
N ILE A 735 27.61 -9.82 0.13
CA ILE A 735 27.67 -10.49 -1.16
C ILE A 735 27.38 -9.45 -2.23
N VAL A 736 28.42 -9.06 -2.97
CA VAL A 736 28.32 -8.05 -4.02
C VAL A 736 28.70 -8.69 -5.35
N GLY A 737 27.86 -8.55 -6.37
CA GLY A 737 28.06 -9.14 -7.69
C GLY A 737 28.17 -8.11 -8.81
N ASP A 738 28.76 -8.53 -9.94
CA ASP A 738 28.90 -7.70 -11.15
C ASP A 738 27.66 -7.85 -12.06
N ASP A 739 26.98 -6.75 -12.36
CA ASP A 739 25.69 -6.68 -13.07
C ASP A 739 25.81 -6.44 -14.59
N ARG A 740 27.02 -6.32 -15.14
CA ARG A 740 27.27 -6.00 -16.55
C ARG A 740 27.22 -7.26 -17.42
N SER A 741 26.00 -7.71 -17.71
CA SER A 741 25.56 -8.71 -18.71
C SER A 741 26.64 -9.48 -19.51
N GLY A 742 26.82 -10.78 -19.20
CA GLY A 742 27.36 -11.78 -20.14
C GLY A 742 28.14 -12.96 -19.54
N ASN A 743 28.82 -12.77 -18.41
CA ASN A 743 29.58 -13.84 -17.74
C ASN A 743 28.72 -14.57 -16.68
N PRO A 744 29.09 -15.80 -16.24
CA PRO A 744 28.53 -16.32 -14.99
C PRO A 744 28.78 -15.27 -13.90
N ALA A 745 27.71 -14.81 -13.24
CA ALA A 745 27.79 -13.74 -12.26
C ALA A 745 28.89 -14.07 -11.23
N GLN A 746 29.87 -13.16 -11.15
CA GLN A 746 30.97 -13.26 -10.20
C GLN A 746 30.64 -12.37 -9.00
N TYR A 747 30.93 -12.90 -7.83
CA TYR A 747 30.65 -12.25 -6.56
C TYR A 747 31.92 -12.08 -5.76
N VAL A 748 31.94 -11.07 -4.91
CA VAL A 748 32.84 -10.99 -3.77
C VAL A 748 32.02 -11.27 -2.52
N VAL A 749 32.56 -12.11 -1.63
CA VAL A 749 31.95 -12.43 -0.35
C VAL A 749 32.88 -11.91 0.75
N TYR A 750 32.45 -10.86 1.44
CA TYR A 750 33.27 -10.10 2.38
C TYR A 750 32.73 -10.27 3.80
N ASN A 751 33.56 -10.69 4.74
CA ASN A 751 33.17 -10.81 6.13
C ASN A 751 33.33 -9.46 6.84
N LEU A 752 32.28 -9.05 7.55
CA LEU A 752 32.25 -7.74 8.17
C LEU A 752 33.17 -7.66 9.39
N GLN A 753 33.34 -8.73 10.16
CA GLN A 753 34.18 -8.68 11.36
C GLN A 753 35.68 -8.67 11.05
N SER A 754 36.14 -9.59 10.20
CA SER A 754 37.56 -9.71 9.84
C SER A 754 38.02 -8.67 8.83
N GLY A 755 37.11 -8.12 8.03
CA GLY A 755 37.44 -7.24 6.91
C GLY A 755 38.09 -7.96 5.74
N GLN A 756 37.85 -9.27 5.61
CA GLN A 756 38.49 -10.15 4.63
C GLN A 756 37.47 -10.81 3.71
N PHE A 757 37.94 -11.23 2.54
CA PHE A 757 37.19 -11.91 1.50
C PHE A 757 37.31 -13.43 1.62
N LEU A 758 36.18 -14.11 1.48
CA LEU A 758 36.13 -15.57 1.44
C LEU A 758 36.75 -16.09 0.15
N GLN A 759 37.70 -17.01 0.31
CA GLN A 759 38.24 -17.83 -0.76
C GLN A 759 37.79 -19.29 -0.56
N PRO A 760 36.85 -19.79 -1.39
CA PRO A 760 36.38 -21.17 -1.30
C PRO A 760 37.53 -22.17 -1.48
N GLY A 761 37.48 -23.26 -0.71
CA GLY A 761 38.43 -24.37 -0.83
C GLY A 761 38.43 -24.99 -2.23
N ASN A 762 39.56 -25.61 -2.61
CA ASN A 762 39.74 -26.23 -3.92
C ASN A 762 40.38 -27.62 -3.76
N GLY A 763 39.62 -28.67 -4.08
CA GLY A 763 40.05 -30.05 -3.82
C GLY A 763 40.30 -30.27 -2.32
N ASP A 764 41.47 -30.79 -1.98
CA ASP A 764 41.90 -31.02 -0.59
C ASP A 764 42.30 -29.73 0.16
N ALA A 765 42.42 -28.59 -0.55
CA ALA A 765 42.74 -27.32 0.09
C ALA A 765 41.52 -26.74 0.83
N ALA A 766 41.74 -26.36 2.08
CA ALA A 766 40.75 -25.68 2.90
C ALA A 766 40.41 -24.29 2.36
N ALA A 767 39.23 -23.79 2.73
CA ALA A 767 38.85 -22.41 2.51
C ALA A 767 39.75 -21.48 3.35
N THR A 768 40.02 -20.30 2.81
CA THR A 768 40.87 -19.29 3.43
C THR A 768 40.22 -17.92 3.36
N MET A 769 40.77 -16.97 4.10
CA MET A 769 40.40 -15.56 4.01
C MET A 769 41.51 -14.74 3.34
N SER A 770 41.14 -13.67 2.63
CA SER A 770 42.09 -12.78 1.94
C SER A 770 41.78 -11.31 2.22
N GLU A 771 42.80 -10.47 2.38
CA GLU A 771 42.62 -9.01 2.44
C GLU A 771 42.34 -8.41 1.05
N THR A 772 42.70 -9.14 -0.01
CA THR A 772 42.43 -8.75 -1.39
C THR A 772 41.12 -9.38 -1.89
N PRO A 773 40.29 -8.65 -2.66
CA PRO A 773 39.04 -9.20 -3.14
C PRO A 773 39.22 -10.40 -4.08
N VAL A 774 38.63 -11.54 -3.70
CA VAL A 774 38.59 -12.75 -4.52
C VAL A 774 37.23 -12.87 -5.18
N LYS A 775 37.22 -13.04 -6.51
CA LYS A 775 35.98 -13.31 -7.25
C LYS A 775 35.63 -14.79 -7.17
N ILE A 776 34.41 -15.07 -6.72
CA ILE A 776 33.86 -16.42 -6.60
C ILE A 776 32.60 -16.55 -7.46
N GLN A 777 32.25 -17.78 -7.81
CA GLN A 777 31.00 -18.10 -8.48
C GLN A 777 29.99 -18.61 -7.46
N ILE A 778 28.78 -18.06 -7.49
CA ILE A 778 27.63 -18.58 -6.75
C ILE A 778 26.63 -19.15 -7.75
N SER A 779 26.12 -20.36 -7.52
CA SER A 779 25.21 -21.03 -8.47
C SER A 779 24.19 -21.90 -7.73
N ARG A 780 22.97 -21.98 -8.25
CA ARG A 780 21.87 -22.76 -7.65
C ARG A 780 22.28 -24.22 -7.48
N ARG A 781 21.95 -24.82 -6.33
CA ARG A 781 22.18 -26.24 -6.02
C ARG A 781 21.09 -26.76 -5.10
N GLY A 782 20.22 -27.64 -5.62
CA GLY A 782 19.05 -28.12 -4.88
C GLY A 782 18.20 -26.96 -4.37
N ILE A 783 17.90 -26.96 -3.07
CA ILE A 783 17.16 -25.90 -2.38
C ILE A 783 18.02 -24.69 -1.96
N GLY A 784 19.32 -24.68 -2.27
CA GLY A 784 20.25 -23.61 -1.89
C GLY A 784 21.21 -23.22 -3.02
N PHE A 785 22.44 -22.85 -2.65
CA PHE A 785 23.49 -22.40 -3.55
C PHE A 785 24.82 -23.10 -3.27
N SER A 786 25.65 -23.17 -4.28
CA SER A 786 27.06 -23.56 -4.17
C SER A 786 27.93 -22.32 -4.34
N LEU A 787 29.02 -22.27 -3.58
CA LEU A 787 30.06 -21.24 -3.68
C LEU A 787 31.33 -21.92 -4.20
N SER A 788 31.97 -21.38 -5.24
CA SER A 788 33.17 -22.01 -5.81
C SER A 788 34.15 -20.95 -6.31
N ASN A 789 35.43 -21.29 -6.37
CA ASN A 789 36.43 -20.39 -6.94
C ASN A 789 36.19 -20.20 -8.46
N THR A 790 36.50 -19.01 -8.97
CA THR A 790 36.41 -18.74 -10.42
C THR A 790 37.60 -19.29 -11.21
N THR A 791 38.69 -19.59 -10.50
CA THR A 791 39.96 -20.09 -11.06
C THR A 791 40.27 -21.50 -10.53
N GLY A 792 41.01 -22.30 -11.30
CA GLY A 792 41.36 -23.68 -10.94
C GLY A 792 40.20 -24.68 -11.12
N LYS A 793 40.26 -25.81 -10.40
CA LYS A 793 39.21 -26.83 -10.37
C LYS A 793 38.02 -26.24 -9.59
N ARG A 794 36.90 -25.95 -10.28
CA ARG A 794 35.71 -25.27 -9.72
C ARG A 794 34.91 -26.17 -8.79
N SER A 795 35.53 -26.57 -7.69
CA SER A 795 34.89 -27.33 -6.64
C SER A 795 33.98 -26.43 -5.78
N PRO A 796 32.79 -26.91 -5.39
CA PRO A 796 31.94 -26.21 -4.45
C PRO A 796 32.55 -26.23 -3.04
N LEU A 797 32.30 -25.20 -2.25
CA LEU A 797 32.62 -25.11 -0.83
C LEU A 797 31.77 -26.14 -0.08
N VAL A 798 32.44 -27.08 0.56
CA VAL A 798 31.85 -28.23 1.24
C VAL A 798 32.10 -28.13 2.73
N ALA A 799 31.06 -28.33 3.54
CA ALA A 799 31.15 -28.41 4.99
C ALA A 799 31.23 -29.87 5.49
N HIS A 800 32.36 -30.23 6.11
CA HIS A 800 32.65 -31.51 6.73
C HIS A 800 32.76 -31.35 8.26
N PRO A 801 31.63 -31.28 8.98
CA PRO A 801 31.60 -31.03 10.43
C PRO A 801 32.24 -32.14 11.30
N THR A 802 32.79 -33.19 10.72
CA THR A 802 33.56 -34.24 11.41
C THR A 802 35.08 -34.04 11.30
N ALA A 803 35.54 -33.15 10.41
CA ALA A 803 36.95 -32.83 10.24
C ALA A 803 37.45 -31.84 11.34
N PRO A 804 38.76 -31.79 11.63
CA PRO A 804 39.34 -30.79 12.53
C PRO A 804 39.11 -29.35 12.04
N GLU A 805 39.04 -28.39 12.98
CA GLU A 805 38.87 -26.96 12.69
C GLU A 805 39.99 -26.44 11.75
N GLY A 806 39.60 -25.69 10.72
CA GLY A 806 40.41 -25.31 9.58
C GLY A 806 40.42 -26.29 8.39
N GLN A 807 39.91 -27.52 8.52
CA GLN A 807 39.78 -28.51 7.41
C GLN A 807 38.34 -28.95 7.12
N GLU A 808 37.36 -28.39 7.83
CA GLU A 808 35.94 -28.63 7.68
C GLU A 808 35.36 -27.93 6.46
N LEU A 809 35.93 -26.82 6.02
CA LEU A 809 35.50 -26.13 4.80
C LEU A 809 36.49 -26.43 3.66
N THR A 810 36.15 -27.35 2.76
CA THR A 810 37.04 -27.78 1.65
C THR A 810 36.38 -27.67 0.29
N GLY A 811 37.10 -28.06 -0.78
CA GLY A 811 36.54 -28.26 -2.12
C GLY A 811 36.35 -29.73 -2.49
N LYS A 812 36.31 -30.65 -1.53
CA LYS A 812 36.23 -32.10 -1.79
C LYS A 812 34.94 -32.70 -1.24
N GLY A 813 34.36 -33.63 -2.00
CA GLY A 813 33.12 -34.32 -1.62
C GLY A 813 31.86 -33.56 -2.07
N THR A 814 30.71 -34.10 -1.67
CA THR A 814 29.40 -33.58 -2.08
C THR A 814 28.50 -33.20 -0.91
N LEU A 815 28.71 -33.77 0.28
CA LEU A 815 27.94 -33.54 1.50
C LEU A 815 28.30 -32.18 2.11
N GLY A 816 27.33 -31.32 2.39
CA GLY A 816 27.55 -30.01 2.96
C GLY A 816 27.91 -28.95 1.92
N ALA A 817 27.58 -29.17 0.64
CA ALA A 817 27.98 -28.27 -0.44
C ALA A 817 26.84 -27.38 -0.97
N ALA A 818 25.66 -27.47 -0.35
CA ALA A 818 24.53 -26.58 -0.55
C ALA A 818 24.39 -25.62 0.65
N TRP A 819 24.34 -24.32 0.36
CA TRP A 819 24.25 -23.24 1.32
C TRP A 819 22.95 -22.45 1.12
N ARG A 820 22.23 -22.18 2.19
CA ARG A 820 21.12 -21.23 2.22
C ARG A 820 21.67 -19.85 2.57
N ILE A 821 21.15 -18.83 1.89
CA ILE A 821 21.53 -17.44 2.13
C ILE A 821 20.30 -16.74 2.71
N PHE A 822 20.48 -16.05 3.81
CA PHE A 822 19.44 -15.24 4.45
C PHE A 822 19.91 -13.79 4.51
N GLU A 823 19.11 -12.88 3.96
CA GLU A 823 19.28 -11.45 4.18
C GLU A 823 19.03 -11.15 5.65
N ASN A 824 20.00 -10.54 6.32
CA ASN A 824 19.86 -10.05 7.68
C ASN A 824 19.36 -8.61 7.63
N LEU A 825 18.11 -8.39 8.02
CA LEU A 825 17.48 -7.07 8.00
C LEU A 825 17.82 -6.23 9.24
N TYR A 826 18.41 -6.83 10.28
CA TYR A 826 18.81 -6.15 11.51
C TYR A 826 20.07 -5.29 11.32
N LEU A 827 20.99 -5.78 10.49
CA LEU A 827 22.29 -5.17 10.24
C LEU A 827 22.32 -4.49 8.87
N GLN A 828 22.99 -3.34 8.79
CA GLN A 828 23.28 -2.68 7.52
C GLN A 828 24.78 -2.44 7.35
N PRO A 829 25.33 -2.66 6.14
CA PRO A 829 26.69 -2.27 5.84
C PRO A 829 26.83 -0.76 5.75
N LYS A 830 28.04 -0.25 6.00
CA LYS A 830 28.33 1.15 5.71
C LYS A 830 28.35 1.41 4.21
N ALA A 831 27.66 2.48 3.79
CA ALA A 831 27.56 2.88 2.37
C ALA A 831 28.93 3.03 1.68
N ALA A 832 29.94 3.57 2.38
CA ALA A 832 31.29 3.72 1.84
C ALA A 832 31.97 2.37 1.49
N LEU A 833 31.73 1.32 2.29
CA LEU A 833 32.24 -0.03 2.01
C LEU A 833 31.51 -0.64 0.80
N VAL A 834 30.18 -0.51 0.76
CA VAL A 834 29.37 -0.98 -0.39
C VAL A 834 29.85 -0.31 -1.68
N LYS A 835 30.08 1.00 -1.64
CA LYS A 835 30.62 1.75 -2.77
C LYS A 835 31.99 1.22 -3.19
N ALA A 836 32.92 1.02 -2.26
CA ALA A 836 34.25 0.50 -2.56
C ALA A 836 34.21 -0.90 -3.21
N LEU A 837 33.32 -1.78 -2.76
CA LEU A 837 33.13 -3.12 -3.33
C LEU A 837 32.53 -3.06 -4.75
N ARG A 838 31.54 -2.19 -4.97
CA ARG A 838 30.97 -1.94 -6.31
C ARG A 838 32.03 -1.35 -7.26
N ASP A 839 32.82 -0.39 -6.79
CA ASP A 839 33.92 0.22 -7.56
C ASP A 839 34.98 -0.83 -7.92
N TYR A 840 35.31 -1.76 -7.01
CA TYR A 840 36.19 -2.88 -7.31
C TYR A 840 35.66 -3.76 -8.44
N LEU A 841 34.38 -4.13 -8.42
CA LEU A 841 33.80 -4.96 -9.48
C LEU A 841 33.82 -4.22 -10.83
N LYS A 842 33.65 -2.90 -10.81
CA LYS A 842 33.69 -2.05 -12.01
C LYS A 842 35.10 -1.85 -12.57
N THR A 843 36.09 -1.60 -11.70
CA THR A 843 37.41 -1.07 -12.08
C THR A 843 38.57 -2.05 -11.83
N GLY A 844 38.34 -3.13 -11.08
CA GLY A 844 39.37 -4.03 -10.58
C GLY A 844 40.20 -3.47 -9.42
N LYS A 845 39.92 -2.24 -8.95
CA LYS A 845 40.67 -1.59 -7.86
C LYS A 845 39.81 -1.50 -6.60
N PHE A 846 40.28 -2.13 -5.53
CA PHE A 846 39.67 -2.03 -4.21
C PHE A 846 40.52 -1.13 -3.32
N VAL A 847 39.89 -0.11 -2.76
CA VAL A 847 40.50 0.79 -1.77
C VAL A 847 39.68 0.64 -0.50
N VAL A 848 40.27 0.05 0.53
CA VAL A 848 39.64 -0.07 1.84
C VAL A 848 39.40 1.35 2.37
N PRO A 849 38.17 1.73 2.73
CA PRO A 849 37.95 3.06 3.27
C PRO A 849 38.56 3.17 4.67
N THR A 850 39.30 4.24 4.95
CA THR A 850 39.93 4.51 6.25
C THR A 850 38.91 4.73 7.36
N GLY A 851 39.12 4.13 8.54
CA GLY A 851 38.35 4.42 9.77
C GLY A 851 37.01 3.70 9.94
N ILE A 852 36.79 2.57 9.26
CA ILE A 852 35.51 1.84 9.31
C ILE A 852 35.45 0.83 10.48
N GLY A 853 34.58 1.07 11.46
CA GLY A 853 33.87 -0.02 12.15
C GLY A 853 32.82 -0.64 11.21
N SER A 854 32.70 -1.95 11.14
CA SER A 854 32.10 -2.65 10.00
C SER A 854 30.57 -2.81 10.01
N LEU A 855 29.93 -2.58 11.15
CA LEU A 855 28.48 -2.75 11.33
C LEU A 855 27.85 -1.57 12.05
N HIS A 856 26.58 -1.33 11.73
CA HIS A 856 25.68 -0.52 12.54
C HIS A 856 24.30 -1.18 12.51
N SER A 857 23.52 -1.03 13.57
CA SER A 857 22.13 -1.48 13.52
C SER A 857 21.38 -0.58 12.53
N ALA A 858 20.39 -1.14 11.81
CA ALA A 858 19.62 -0.39 10.81
C ALA A 858 18.98 0.92 11.34
N ALA A 859 18.84 1.08 12.67
CA ALA A 859 18.32 2.30 13.28
C ALA A 859 19.41 3.29 13.75
N ASP A 860 20.69 2.90 13.83
CA ASP A 860 21.79 3.82 14.16
C ASP A 860 22.12 4.76 12.99
N ALA A 861 21.57 4.49 11.79
CA ALA A 861 21.58 5.44 10.67
C ALA A 861 20.88 6.78 11.00
N SER A 862 20.10 6.84 12.09
CA SER A 862 19.56 8.09 12.66
C SER A 862 20.61 8.94 13.41
N ALA A 863 21.78 8.37 13.72
CA ALA A 863 22.86 9.05 14.41
C ALA A 863 23.93 9.51 13.41
N ASN A 864 23.65 10.62 12.72
CA ASN A 864 24.72 11.35 12.04
C ASN A 864 25.62 12.00 13.12
N PRO A 865 26.95 11.82 13.10
CA PRO A 865 27.87 12.39 14.09
C PRO A 865 28.13 13.86 13.76
N ASN A 866 27.19 14.72 14.11
CA ASN A 866 27.45 16.14 14.32
C ASN A 866 26.86 16.50 15.69
N ASP A 867 27.69 16.33 16.71
CA ASP A 867 27.48 16.93 18.01
C ASP A 867 27.53 18.47 17.83
N ALA A 868 26.38 19.14 17.95
CA ALA A 868 26.30 20.59 18.08
C ALA A 868 24.89 21.04 18.54
N SER A 869 24.69 21.12 19.86
CA SER A 869 23.68 21.92 20.58
C SER A 869 22.19 21.73 20.22
N ALA A 870 21.41 21.28 21.21
CA ALA A 870 19.97 21.07 21.10
C ALA A 870 19.20 22.36 20.76
N ALA A 871 18.82 22.52 19.49
CA ALA A 871 17.81 23.52 19.10
C ALA A 871 16.43 23.06 19.60
N LEU A 872 15.77 23.90 20.40
CA LEU A 872 14.42 23.69 20.92
C LEU A 872 13.43 24.49 20.07
N PHE A 873 12.24 23.95 19.84
CA PHE A 873 11.18 24.63 19.10
C PHE A 873 9.91 24.70 19.96
N ASP A 874 9.13 25.77 19.86
CA ASP A 874 7.80 25.79 20.46
C ASP A 874 6.80 24.95 19.65
N LEU A 875 5.58 24.79 20.17
CA LEU A 875 4.50 24.03 19.50
C LEU A 875 4.07 24.64 18.15
N SER A 876 4.49 25.86 17.83
CA SER A 876 4.25 26.51 16.53
C SER A 876 5.41 26.31 15.54
N GLY A 877 6.47 25.61 15.94
CA GLY A 877 7.65 25.33 15.11
C GLY A 877 8.67 26.46 15.08
N ARG A 878 8.54 27.47 15.94
CA ARG A 878 9.53 28.56 16.05
C ARG A 878 10.69 28.13 16.94
N ARG A 879 11.92 28.42 16.52
CA ARG A 879 13.13 28.13 17.29
C ARG A 879 13.19 28.99 18.57
N ILE A 880 13.38 28.35 19.72
CA ILE A 880 13.46 28.93 21.06
C ILE A 880 14.90 28.74 21.57
N THR A 881 15.55 29.83 21.97
CA THR A 881 16.91 29.79 22.54
C THR A 881 16.94 29.60 24.05
N THR A 882 15.90 30.06 24.77
CA THR A 882 15.74 29.88 26.21
C THR A 882 14.25 29.71 26.53
N PRO A 883 13.78 28.51 26.91
CA PRO A 883 12.39 28.29 27.29
C PRO A 883 12.06 28.85 28.67
N THR A 884 10.83 29.32 28.88
CA THR A 884 10.30 29.70 30.21
C THR A 884 9.91 28.48 31.03
N ALA A 885 10.00 28.54 32.36
CA ALA A 885 9.61 27.45 33.25
C ALA A 885 8.16 26.99 32.98
N GLY A 886 7.95 25.68 32.79
CA GLY A 886 6.67 25.09 32.41
C GLY A 886 6.30 25.15 30.92
N GLN A 887 7.12 25.76 30.05
CA GLN A 887 6.89 25.78 28.60
C GLN A 887 7.17 24.39 27.99
N VAL A 888 6.25 23.91 27.15
CA VAL A 888 6.45 22.68 26.37
C VAL A 888 7.23 23.02 25.11
N VAL A 889 8.40 22.41 24.96
CA VAL A 889 9.25 22.55 23.77
C VAL A 889 9.47 21.19 23.11
N ILE A 890 9.61 21.22 21.78
CA ILE A 890 9.83 20.05 20.95
C ILE A 890 11.30 20.05 20.53
N SER A 891 12.02 18.97 20.85
CA SER A 891 13.38 18.78 20.32
C SER A 891 13.32 18.43 18.83
N LYS A 892 14.43 18.61 18.09
CA LYS A 892 14.55 18.18 16.69
C LYS A 892 14.18 16.70 16.46
N GLN A 893 14.23 15.85 17.49
CA GLN A 893 13.82 14.44 17.42
C GLN A 893 12.34 14.19 17.80
N GLY A 894 11.52 15.22 17.92
CA GLY A 894 10.07 15.09 18.17
C GLY A 894 9.69 14.70 19.59
N LYS A 895 10.63 14.68 20.55
CA LYS A 895 10.32 14.50 21.96
C LYS A 895 9.81 15.82 22.55
N SER A 896 8.62 15.78 23.14
CA SER A 896 8.14 16.85 24.02
C SER A 896 8.94 16.85 25.32
N VAL A 897 9.61 17.95 25.61
CA VAL A 897 10.31 18.16 26.88
C VAL A 897 9.58 19.27 27.62
N GLN A 898 9.08 18.98 28.82
CA GLN A 898 8.55 20.00 29.72
C GLN A 898 9.73 20.53 30.53
N THR A 899 10.04 21.82 30.37
CA THR A 899 11.19 22.41 31.06
C THR A 899 10.83 22.65 32.52
N HIS A 900 11.61 22.04 33.43
CA HIS A 900 11.47 22.18 34.88
C HIS A 900 11.70 23.62 35.35
#